data_AF-A0AAV2HV81-F1
#
_entry.id   AF-A0AAV2HV81-F1
#
_cell.length_a   1.000
_cell.length_b   1.000
_cell.length_c   1.000
_cell.angle_alpha   90.00
_cell.angle_beta   90.00
_cell.angle_gamma   90.00
#
_symmetry.space_group_name_H-M   'P 1'
#
loop_
_entity.id
_entity.type
_entity.pdbx_description
1 polymer ?
#
loop_
_entity_poly.entity_id
_entity_poly.type
_entity_poly.pdbx_seq_one_letter_code
_entity_poly.pdbx_strand_id
1 'polypeptide(L)'
;SSQLRELNSLLEDRNSVLSNLEKDVKEMKEVQQSEREKHEFELQEKDQKCSELESQLMAKNQLLSELEIKVNETNNKCSDLESLLDKTNKVLESEQHKHAELEIKVQSASQVNLQLEEILSEKQNLEMKLSDLMLQKEELKKKLDEALNSARAQIENKDSEVKSLEEVMQQTYELKLTQLKEEHAAEISELSVKMESQSSAKVAEYKKKAESYISQVKKQLQDEKISATGQQEEIISKLEATIGTLNSEITDLRQLKEKLVSNHEQELTDVKRQFEELIQSKDIQVNDYIQKGKDSQLNQDKLVEKIASLETVISNQLEKISALERRKEETSSEADHEIEGLRSKNERLEQEFQALKTDKEEELVALESSWSQKLREVERVHQADLDNQASEHAFKLKHLVKELSQQMSEKEREFEATFREAIDKSTRGEQGMLREHQADVDELRKEILERDERIQELHVEYKAKLQTLEEAQALKVKELETVLATVRQENQQMGMQHWQVEQRPEMFEEIVQQNQAALTAFQKGTSGDTTYLQQQVIHLSQQLEQLKQKHKLELAEAYSGVEMGQGTLPQPLVAAPVQQSRDMSQQDLSIELQDLELHNIDLQAQLSHLNGELSQHKIKERELLKKLEKMERLSKGITDDDDPPLNLDSSYMNHDESALFREPTEFEYLKNILYEYMMGKETKTLTKVIATVVRFSEEQTKNVLSKAAESKLV
;
A
#
# COMPACT_ATOMS: atom_id res chain seq x y z
N SER A 1 131.29 -105.89 108.22
CA SER A 1 131.27 -107.02 107.25
C SER A 1 129.88 -107.43 106.79
N SER A 2 128.77 -107.06 107.47
CA SER A 2 127.42 -107.48 107.04
C SER A 2 126.69 -106.53 106.08
N GLN A 3 127.09 -105.25 105.94
CA GLN A 3 126.32 -104.26 105.15
C GLN A 3 126.68 -104.21 103.65
N LEU A 4 127.77 -104.85 103.21
CA LEU A 4 128.26 -104.73 101.83
C LEU A 4 127.60 -105.72 100.83
N ARG A 5 126.86 -106.73 101.32
CA ARG A 5 126.11 -107.65 100.45
C ARG A 5 124.75 -107.12 100.00
N GLU A 6 124.15 -106.24 100.77
CA GLU A 6 122.83 -105.70 100.45
C GLU A 6 122.87 -104.70 99.29
N LEU A 7 124.01 -104.03 99.08
CA LEU A 7 124.18 -103.06 97.99
C LEU A 7 124.27 -103.69 96.60
N ASN A 8 124.75 -104.94 96.48
CA ASN A 8 124.96 -105.56 95.17
C ASN A 8 123.67 -106.12 94.56
N SER A 9 122.77 -106.67 95.38
CA SER A 9 121.48 -107.18 94.90
C SER A 9 120.60 -106.09 94.28
N LEU A 10 120.66 -104.87 94.81
CA LEU A 10 119.87 -103.73 94.31
C LEU A 10 120.35 -103.19 92.95
N LEU A 11 121.58 -103.51 92.56
CA LEU A 11 122.17 -102.96 91.33
C LEU A 11 121.83 -103.82 90.10
N GLU A 12 121.70 -105.13 90.28
CA GLU A 12 121.27 -106.05 89.21
C GLU A 12 119.80 -105.85 88.83
N ASP A 13 118.91 -105.68 89.81
CA ASP A 13 117.49 -105.35 89.54
C ASP A 13 117.36 -104.04 88.76
N ARG A 14 118.20 -103.04 89.06
CA ARG A 14 118.20 -101.77 88.35
C ARG A 14 118.63 -101.89 86.88
N ASN A 15 119.58 -102.77 86.58
CA ASN A 15 120.05 -102.98 85.22
C ASN A 15 119.03 -103.76 84.37
N SER A 16 118.30 -104.70 84.97
CA SER A 16 117.18 -105.38 84.31
C SER A 16 116.09 -104.39 83.90
N VAL A 17 115.73 -103.47 84.80
CA VAL A 17 114.71 -102.45 84.53
C VAL A 17 115.14 -101.50 83.41
N LEU A 18 116.43 -101.12 83.36
CA LEU A 18 116.95 -100.25 82.30
C LEU A 18 116.87 -100.88 80.91
N SER A 19 117.20 -102.17 80.78
CA SER A 19 117.12 -102.86 79.48
C SER A 19 115.69 -102.95 78.95
N ASN A 20 114.70 -103.16 79.83
CA ASN A 20 113.29 -103.15 79.44
C ASN A 20 112.86 -101.74 78.97
N LEU A 21 113.29 -100.69 79.67
CA LEU A 21 112.98 -99.31 79.26
C LEU A 21 113.58 -98.94 77.90
N GLU A 22 114.78 -99.43 77.55
CA GLU A 22 115.37 -99.17 76.24
C GLU A 22 114.59 -99.82 75.09
N LYS A 23 114.08 -101.02 75.31
CA LYS A 23 113.23 -101.73 74.34
C LYS A 23 111.91 -100.99 74.14
N ASP A 24 111.24 -100.61 75.23
CA ASP A 24 109.97 -99.88 75.19
C ASP A 24 110.13 -98.52 74.49
N VAL A 25 111.25 -97.82 74.69
CA VAL A 25 111.54 -96.55 74.00
C VAL A 25 111.75 -96.76 72.50
N LYS A 26 112.36 -97.87 72.08
CA LYS A 26 112.54 -98.16 70.65
C LYS A 26 111.21 -98.48 69.98
N GLU A 27 110.39 -99.33 70.59
CA GLU A 27 109.03 -99.62 70.10
C GLU A 27 108.18 -98.35 70.06
N MET A 28 108.25 -97.50 71.10
CA MET A 28 107.58 -96.20 71.09
C MET A 28 108.06 -95.29 69.96
N LYS A 29 109.36 -95.28 69.61
CA LYS A 29 109.87 -94.45 68.51
C LYS A 29 109.41 -94.95 67.14
N GLU A 30 109.35 -96.26 66.93
CA GLU A 30 108.84 -96.84 65.68
C GLU A 30 107.34 -96.58 65.52
N VAL A 31 106.55 -96.73 66.60
CA VAL A 31 105.13 -96.32 66.62
C VAL A 31 105.00 -94.83 66.36
N GLN A 32 105.79 -93.98 67.01
CA GLN A 32 105.75 -92.53 66.81
C GLN A 32 106.12 -92.14 65.38
N GLN A 33 107.07 -92.82 64.74
CA GLN A 33 107.45 -92.57 63.35
C GLN A 33 106.32 -92.98 62.39
N SER A 34 105.72 -94.14 62.60
CA SER A 34 104.56 -94.59 61.81
C SER A 34 103.36 -93.66 61.97
N GLU A 35 103.08 -93.18 63.18
CA GLU A 35 102.03 -92.18 63.45
C GLU A 35 102.32 -90.85 62.75
N ARG A 36 103.59 -90.39 62.73
CA ARG A 36 103.97 -89.17 62.01
C ARG A 36 103.76 -89.28 60.50
N GLU A 37 104.21 -90.38 59.89
CA GLU A 37 104.02 -90.61 58.45
C GLU A 37 102.53 -90.69 58.09
N LYS A 38 101.72 -91.33 58.93
CA LYS A 38 100.26 -91.34 58.78
C LYS A 38 99.67 -89.93 58.88
N HIS A 39 100.08 -89.14 59.86
CA HIS A 39 99.61 -87.76 60.01
C HIS A 39 100.09 -86.85 58.88
N GLU A 40 101.29 -87.06 58.34
CA GLU A 40 101.81 -86.30 57.21
C GLU A 40 101.03 -86.62 55.93
N PHE A 41 100.70 -87.89 55.69
CA PHE A 41 99.81 -88.29 54.59
C PHE A 41 98.39 -87.73 54.76
N GLU A 42 97.81 -87.81 55.96
CA GLU A 42 96.51 -87.20 56.27
C GLU A 42 96.52 -85.68 56.09
N LEU A 43 97.63 -85.01 56.40
CA LEU A 43 97.79 -83.57 56.21
C LEU A 43 97.87 -83.25 54.71
N GLN A 44 98.64 -84.01 53.94
CA GLN A 44 98.76 -83.81 52.49
C GLN A 44 97.42 -84.04 51.78
N GLU A 45 96.65 -85.06 52.19
CA GLU A 45 95.31 -85.32 51.66
C GLU A 45 94.35 -84.15 52.00
N LYS A 46 94.42 -83.63 53.23
CA LYS A 46 93.65 -82.45 53.63
C LYS A 46 94.05 -81.20 52.86
N ASP A 47 95.34 -80.95 52.64
CA ASP A 47 95.82 -79.78 51.90
C ASP A 47 95.43 -79.85 50.42
N GLN A 48 95.50 -81.05 49.81
CA GLN A 48 94.99 -81.27 48.46
C GLN A 48 93.48 -81.00 48.39
N LYS A 49 92.72 -81.50 49.36
CA LYS A 49 91.28 -81.28 49.45
C LYS A 49 90.92 -79.81 49.71
N CYS A 50 91.69 -79.10 50.54
CA CYS A 50 91.55 -77.66 50.75
C CYS A 50 91.81 -76.90 49.45
N SER A 51 92.88 -77.23 48.72
CA SER A 51 93.21 -76.60 47.44
C SER A 51 92.12 -76.83 46.37
N GLU A 52 91.54 -78.03 46.33
CA GLU A 52 90.39 -78.35 45.46
C GLU A 52 89.15 -77.53 45.85
N LEU A 53 88.83 -77.44 47.15
CA LEU A 53 87.70 -76.65 47.65
C LEU A 53 87.90 -75.15 47.41
N GLU A 54 89.10 -74.61 47.58
CA GLU A 54 89.43 -73.23 47.27
C GLU A 54 89.27 -72.93 45.78
N SER A 55 89.74 -73.84 44.91
CA SER A 55 89.56 -73.71 43.46
C SER A 55 88.07 -73.75 43.08
N GLN A 56 87.29 -74.65 43.68
CA GLN A 56 85.83 -74.70 43.48
C GLN A 56 85.13 -73.44 43.99
N LEU A 57 85.57 -72.89 45.12
CA LEU A 57 85.02 -71.67 45.71
C LEU A 57 85.35 -70.45 44.85
N MET A 58 86.58 -70.33 44.34
CA MET A 58 86.93 -69.28 43.37
C MET A 58 86.08 -69.38 42.10
N ALA A 59 85.92 -70.59 41.53
CA ALA A 59 85.10 -70.79 40.34
C ALA A 59 83.63 -70.41 40.58
N LYS A 60 83.06 -70.77 41.75
CA LYS A 60 81.70 -70.36 42.13
C LYS A 60 81.58 -68.85 42.33
N ASN A 61 82.55 -68.21 42.97
CA ASN A 61 82.54 -66.76 43.17
C ASN A 61 82.64 -66.00 41.84
N GLN A 62 83.44 -66.49 40.89
CA GLN A 62 83.49 -65.93 39.55
C GLN A 62 82.13 -66.05 38.84
N LEU A 63 81.50 -67.22 38.90
CA LEU A 63 80.18 -67.45 38.29
C LEU A 63 79.08 -66.61 38.97
N LEU A 64 79.17 -66.38 40.28
CA LEU A 64 78.25 -65.54 41.03
C LEU A 64 78.40 -64.07 40.63
N SER A 65 79.64 -63.59 40.46
CA SER A 65 79.91 -62.24 39.94
C SER A 65 79.37 -62.05 38.51
N GLU A 66 79.56 -63.04 37.63
CA GLU A 66 78.98 -63.01 36.28
C GLU A 66 77.45 -62.99 36.29
N LEU A 67 76.82 -63.74 37.20
CA LEU A 67 75.37 -63.72 37.37
C LEU A 67 74.87 -62.37 37.92
N GLU A 68 75.57 -61.77 38.89
CA GLU A 68 75.23 -60.43 39.41
C GLU A 68 75.29 -59.36 38.32
N ILE A 69 76.31 -59.40 37.45
CA ILE A 69 76.40 -58.50 36.30
C ILE A 69 75.20 -58.71 35.37
N LYS A 70 74.88 -59.96 35.02
CA LYS A 70 73.73 -60.26 34.16
C LYS A 70 72.40 -59.82 34.78
N VAL A 71 72.21 -60.03 36.09
CA VAL A 71 71.00 -59.59 36.81
C VAL A 71 70.88 -58.07 36.76
N ASN A 72 71.97 -57.34 36.99
CA ASN A 72 71.98 -55.88 36.91
C ASN A 72 71.71 -55.39 35.48
N GLU A 73 72.28 -56.03 34.46
CA GLU A 73 71.98 -55.73 33.06
C GLU A 73 70.51 -55.98 32.72
N THR A 74 69.92 -57.07 33.20
CA THR A 74 68.50 -57.35 32.99
C THR A 74 67.61 -56.37 33.73
N ASN A 75 67.96 -55.98 34.96
CA ASN A 75 67.20 -54.98 35.72
C ASN A 75 67.24 -53.62 35.04
N ASN A 76 68.40 -53.19 34.53
CA ASN A 76 68.51 -51.95 33.76
C ASN A 76 67.65 -52.01 32.49
N LYS A 77 67.70 -53.12 31.75
CA LYS A 77 66.83 -53.31 30.57
C LYS A 77 65.34 -53.30 30.92
N CYS A 78 64.94 -53.92 32.03
CA CYS A 78 63.56 -53.85 32.52
C CYS A 78 63.16 -52.42 32.87
N SER A 79 64.01 -51.67 33.57
CA SER A 79 63.77 -50.25 33.87
C SER A 79 63.65 -49.39 32.61
N ASP A 80 64.48 -49.64 31.60
CA ASP A 80 64.41 -48.93 30.31
C ASP A 80 63.11 -49.26 29.57
N LEU A 81 62.70 -50.52 29.56
CA LEU A 81 61.43 -50.97 28.97
C LEU A 81 60.22 -50.38 29.71
N GLU A 82 60.25 -50.31 31.04
CA GLU A 82 59.21 -49.65 31.83
C GLU A 82 59.13 -48.15 31.52
N SER A 83 60.27 -47.47 31.39
CA SER A 83 60.32 -46.06 30.98
C SER A 83 59.76 -45.85 29.57
N LEU A 84 60.09 -46.74 28.62
CA LEU A 84 59.55 -46.69 27.28
C LEU A 84 58.04 -46.96 27.28
N LEU A 85 57.57 -47.94 28.06
CA LEU A 85 56.15 -48.24 28.20
C LEU A 85 55.38 -47.05 28.77
N ASP A 86 55.90 -46.40 29.81
CA ASP A 86 55.29 -45.19 30.37
C ASP A 86 55.22 -44.04 29.35
N LYS A 87 56.29 -43.84 28.56
CA LYS A 87 56.28 -42.86 27.46
C LYS A 87 55.25 -43.22 26.38
N THR A 88 55.18 -44.48 25.98
CA THR A 88 54.22 -44.96 24.98
C THR A 88 52.79 -44.80 25.48
N ASN A 89 52.51 -45.11 26.75
CA ASN A 89 51.19 -44.92 27.35
C ASN A 89 50.80 -43.45 27.39
N LYS A 90 51.72 -42.54 27.76
CA LYS A 90 51.47 -41.09 27.72
C LYS A 90 51.14 -40.58 26.33
N VAL A 91 51.85 -41.06 25.30
CA VAL A 91 51.53 -40.71 23.90
C VAL A 91 50.18 -41.28 23.51
N LEU A 92 49.88 -42.52 23.88
CA LEU A 92 48.59 -43.15 23.59
C LEU A 92 47.43 -42.39 24.23
N GLU A 93 47.55 -42.00 25.50
CA GLU A 93 46.56 -41.18 26.20
C GLU A 93 46.38 -39.81 25.52
N SER A 94 47.48 -39.17 25.11
CA SER A 94 47.42 -37.91 24.35
C SER A 94 46.72 -38.06 23.01
N GLU A 95 46.97 -39.15 22.27
CA GLU A 95 46.33 -39.39 20.97
C GLU A 95 44.86 -39.80 21.13
N GLN A 96 44.51 -40.55 22.18
CA GLN A 96 43.12 -40.85 22.53
C GLN A 96 42.35 -39.58 22.89
N HIS A 97 42.96 -38.66 23.64
CA HIS A 97 42.34 -37.38 23.96
C HIS A 97 42.09 -36.53 22.69
N LYS A 98 43.08 -36.43 21.80
CA LYS A 98 42.91 -35.75 20.50
C LYS A 98 41.84 -36.41 19.64
N HIS A 99 41.77 -37.74 19.62
CA HIS A 99 40.75 -38.47 18.88
C HIS A 99 39.34 -38.16 19.41
N ALA A 100 39.15 -38.17 20.72
CA ALA A 100 37.88 -37.80 21.34
C ALA A 100 37.50 -36.34 21.03
N GLU A 101 38.46 -35.41 21.06
CA GLU A 101 38.21 -34.01 20.69
C GLU A 101 37.82 -33.87 19.21
N LEU A 102 38.49 -34.59 18.31
CA LEU A 102 38.14 -34.62 16.89
C LEU A 102 36.77 -35.25 16.66
N GLU A 103 36.41 -36.30 17.39
CA GLU A 103 35.11 -36.95 17.29
C GLU A 103 33.98 -36.00 17.71
N ILE A 104 34.16 -35.24 18.80
CA ILE A 104 33.22 -34.19 19.21
C ILE A 104 33.10 -33.11 18.13
N LYS A 105 34.23 -32.68 17.54
CA LYS A 105 34.22 -31.70 16.45
C LYS A 105 33.49 -32.23 15.21
N VAL A 106 33.71 -33.48 14.82
CA VAL A 106 33.02 -34.13 13.70
C VAL A 106 31.51 -34.23 13.97
N GLN A 107 31.10 -34.60 15.18
CA GLN A 107 29.69 -34.62 15.57
C GLN A 107 29.06 -33.23 15.49
N SER A 108 29.75 -32.20 16.00
CA SER A 108 29.28 -30.82 15.90
C SER A 108 29.15 -30.34 14.45
N ALA A 109 30.11 -30.68 13.58
CA ALA A 109 30.05 -30.35 12.16
C ALA A 109 28.90 -31.09 11.45
N SER A 110 28.64 -32.34 11.82
CA SER A 110 27.50 -33.11 11.31
C SER A 110 26.16 -32.48 11.71
N GLN A 111 26.04 -31.97 12.93
CA GLN A 111 24.83 -31.26 13.39
C GLN A 111 24.62 -29.97 12.60
N VAL A 112 25.69 -29.19 12.37
CA VAL A 112 25.63 -27.98 11.55
C VAL A 112 25.22 -28.31 10.11
N ASN A 113 25.73 -29.41 9.54
CA ASN A 113 25.31 -29.85 8.19
C ASN A 113 23.83 -30.22 8.12
N LEU A 114 23.28 -30.90 9.15
CA LEU A 114 21.85 -31.19 9.20
C LEU A 114 21.00 -29.91 9.28
N GLN A 115 21.43 -28.93 10.09
CA GLN A 115 20.77 -27.62 10.14
C GLN A 115 20.86 -26.89 8.81
N LEU A 116 21.98 -26.99 8.10
CA LEU A 116 22.16 -26.40 6.78
C LEU A 116 21.24 -27.06 5.73
N GLU A 117 21.09 -28.39 5.76
CA GLU A 117 20.16 -29.11 4.90
C GLU A 117 18.70 -28.71 5.15
N GLU A 118 18.31 -28.53 6.41
CA GLU A 118 16.99 -28.02 6.79
C GLU A 118 16.75 -26.61 6.25
N ILE A 119 17.71 -25.69 6.46
CA ILE A 119 17.65 -24.32 5.92
C ILE A 119 17.59 -24.31 4.39
N LEU A 120 18.32 -25.20 3.72
CA LEU A 120 18.27 -25.32 2.25
C LEU A 120 16.89 -25.80 1.77
N SER A 121 16.28 -26.76 2.46
CA SER A 121 14.91 -27.21 2.17
C SER A 121 13.89 -26.10 2.39
N GLU A 122 14.01 -25.34 3.49
CA GLU A 122 13.16 -24.17 3.76
C GLU A 122 13.31 -23.09 2.70
N LYS A 123 14.56 -22.78 2.31
CA LYS A 123 14.86 -21.86 1.22
C LYS A 123 14.18 -22.28 -0.07
N GLN A 124 14.28 -23.56 -0.46
CA GLN A 124 13.64 -24.07 -1.67
C GLN A 124 12.10 -23.93 -1.62
N ASN A 125 11.50 -24.18 -0.46
CA ASN A 125 10.05 -24.01 -0.25
C ASN A 125 9.64 -22.52 -0.36
N LEU A 126 10.45 -21.61 0.19
CA LEU A 126 10.23 -20.17 0.05
C LEU A 126 10.40 -19.69 -1.39
N GLU A 127 11.37 -20.21 -2.13
CA GLU A 127 11.56 -19.92 -3.56
C GLU A 127 10.35 -20.38 -4.39
N MET A 128 9.80 -21.57 -4.10
CA MET A 128 8.55 -22.03 -4.72
C MET A 128 7.36 -21.11 -4.41
N LYS A 129 7.16 -20.75 -3.14
CA LYS A 129 6.09 -19.81 -2.74
C LYS A 129 6.25 -18.44 -3.39
N LEU A 130 7.48 -17.95 -3.52
CA LEU A 130 7.78 -16.70 -4.20
C LEU A 130 7.42 -16.79 -5.69
N SER A 131 7.74 -17.92 -6.34
CA SER A 131 7.34 -18.18 -7.73
C SER A 131 5.82 -18.18 -7.90
N ASP A 132 5.08 -18.83 -7.01
CA ASP A 132 3.61 -18.86 -7.05
C ASP A 132 3.01 -17.46 -6.83
N LEU A 133 3.54 -16.69 -5.87
CA LEU A 133 3.12 -15.30 -5.64
C LEU A 133 3.43 -14.40 -6.83
N MET A 134 4.55 -14.60 -7.52
CA MET A 134 4.87 -13.87 -8.75
C MET A 134 3.87 -14.19 -9.86
N LEU A 135 3.47 -15.45 -10.03
CA LEU A 135 2.44 -15.84 -11.00
C LEU A 135 1.07 -15.23 -10.65
N GLN A 136 0.69 -15.23 -9.38
CA GLN A 136 -0.55 -14.59 -8.92
C GLN A 136 -0.53 -13.07 -9.15
N LYS A 137 0.61 -12.42 -8.88
CA LYS A 137 0.80 -11.00 -9.15
C LYS A 137 0.63 -10.68 -10.63
N GLU A 138 1.21 -11.48 -11.53
CA GLU A 138 1.09 -11.25 -12.97
C GLU A 138 -0.34 -11.47 -13.47
N GLU A 139 -1.04 -12.49 -12.95
CA GLU A 139 -2.46 -12.72 -13.27
C GLU A 139 -3.36 -11.58 -12.77
N LEU A 140 -3.13 -11.08 -11.55
CA LEU A 140 -3.86 -9.91 -11.04
C LEU A 140 -3.57 -8.66 -11.85
N LYS A 141 -2.31 -8.46 -12.26
CA LYS A 141 -1.92 -7.34 -13.13
C LYS A 141 -2.63 -7.41 -14.47
N LYS A 142 -2.69 -8.60 -15.09
CA LYS A 142 -3.42 -8.82 -16.34
C LYS A 142 -4.91 -8.49 -16.19
N LYS A 143 -5.56 -8.94 -15.11
CA LYS A 143 -6.97 -8.59 -14.81
C LYS A 143 -7.19 -7.10 -14.61
N LEU A 144 -6.24 -6.42 -13.95
CA LEU A 144 -6.29 -4.98 -13.77
C LEU A 144 -6.15 -4.25 -15.12
N ASP A 145 -5.23 -4.68 -15.98
CA ASP A 145 -5.04 -4.11 -17.32
C ASP A 145 -6.29 -4.32 -18.20
N GLU A 146 -6.93 -5.50 -18.12
CA GLU A 146 -8.19 -5.79 -18.80
C GLU A 146 -9.33 -4.87 -18.30
N ALA A 147 -9.45 -4.67 -16.99
CA ALA A 147 -10.44 -3.77 -16.40
C ALA A 147 -10.19 -2.31 -16.78
N LEU A 148 -8.94 -1.86 -16.76
CA LEU A 148 -8.55 -0.51 -17.19
C LEU A 148 -8.84 -0.27 -18.66
N ASN A 149 -8.57 -1.25 -19.52
CA ASN A 149 -8.87 -1.14 -20.95
C ASN A 149 -10.38 -1.09 -21.21
N SER A 150 -11.17 -1.89 -20.48
CA SER A 150 -12.65 -1.81 -20.55
C SER A 150 -13.16 -0.44 -20.09
N ALA A 151 -12.62 0.11 -19.00
CA ALA A 151 -13.01 1.42 -18.50
C ALA A 151 -12.63 2.53 -19.50
N ARG A 152 -11.42 2.46 -20.09
CA ARG A 152 -10.98 3.39 -21.15
C ARG A 152 -11.90 3.34 -22.37
N ALA A 153 -12.30 2.15 -22.83
CA ALA A 153 -13.22 2.01 -23.94
C ALA A 153 -14.61 2.61 -23.64
N GLN A 154 -15.09 2.48 -22.40
CA GLN A 154 -16.35 3.12 -21.97
C GLN A 154 -16.24 4.64 -21.94
N ILE A 155 -15.12 5.18 -21.44
CA ILE A 155 -14.84 6.62 -21.44
C ILE A 155 -14.76 7.15 -22.87
N GLU A 156 -14.03 6.49 -23.76
CA GLU A 156 -13.90 6.89 -25.16
C GLU A 156 -15.25 6.90 -25.88
N ASN A 157 -16.10 5.90 -25.60
CA ASN A 157 -17.46 5.88 -26.12
C ASN A 157 -18.30 7.06 -25.59
N LYS A 158 -18.21 7.36 -24.29
CA LYS A 158 -18.89 8.51 -23.68
C LYS A 158 -18.38 9.85 -24.22
N ASP A 159 -17.08 9.98 -24.44
CA ASP A 159 -16.49 11.16 -25.08
C ASP A 159 -16.99 11.32 -26.51
N SER A 160 -17.15 10.23 -27.27
CA SER A 160 -17.71 10.28 -28.62
C SER A 160 -19.19 10.71 -28.62
N GLU A 161 -19.96 10.26 -27.62
CA GLU A 161 -21.35 10.65 -27.43
C GLU A 161 -21.45 12.16 -27.09
N VAL A 162 -20.61 12.64 -26.17
CA VAL A 162 -20.53 14.08 -25.81
C VAL A 162 -20.16 14.93 -27.02
N LYS A 163 -19.13 14.55 -27.80
CA LYS A 163 -18.75 15.27 -29.02
C LYS A 163 -19.90 15.35 -30.03
N SER A 164 -20.63 14.26 -30.23
CA SER A 164 -21.78 14.27 -31.13
C SER A 164 -22.89 15.23 -30.65
N LEU A 165 -23.11 15.32 -29.33
CA LEU A 165 -24.07 16.25 -28.74
C LEU A 165 -23.59 17.71 -28.86
N GLU A 166 -22.30 17.96 -28.65
CA GLU A 166 -21.68 19.28 -28.84
C GLU A 166 -21.79 19.74 -30.30
N GLU A 167 -21.53 18.87 -31.28
CA GLU A 167 -21.68 19.17 -32.70
C GLU A 167 -23.14 19.53 -33.05
N VAL A 168 -24.10 18.75 -32.56
CA VAL A 168 -25.54 19.03 -32.78
C VAL A 168 -25.93 20.37 -32.14
N MET A 169 -25.45 20.65 -30.93
CA MET A 169 -25.71 21.90 -30.23
C MET A 169 -25.09 23.10 -30.97
N GLN A 170 -23.85 22.95 -31.45
CA GLN A 170 -23.18 23.98 -32.25
C GLN A 170 -23.93 24.25 -33.56
N GLN A 171 -24.32 23.22 -34.30
CA GLN A 171 -25.13 23.38 -35.52
C GLN A 171 -26.46 24.10 -35.23
N THR A 172 -27.08 23.80 -34.09
CA THR A 172 -28.33 24.46 -33.67
C THR A 172 -28.11 25.94 -33.37
N TYR A 173 -27.02 26.30 -32.69
CA TYR A 173 -26.67 27.70 -32.44
C TYR A 173 -26.27 28.45 -33.71
N GLU A 174 -25.54 27.81 -34.61
CA GLU A 174 -25.19 28.38 -35.91
C GLU A 174 -26.44 28.66 -36.74
N LEU A 175 -27.38 27.72 -36.81
CA LEU A 175 -28.66 27.91 -37.49
C LEU A 175 -29.45 29.09 -36.91
N LYS A 176 -29.48 29.20 -35.57
CA LYS A 176 -30.18 30.30 -34.90
C LYS A 176 -29.49 31.65 -35.14
N LEU A 177 -28.16 31.67 -35.19
CA LEU A 177 -27.39 32.85 -35.52
C LEU A 177 -27.61 33.29 -36.98
N THR A 178 -27.67 32.34 -37.93
CA THR A 178 -27.96 32.65 -39.33
C THR A 178 -29.36 33.21 -39.50
N GLN A 179 -30.37 32.63 -38.83
CA GLN A 179 -31.73 33.16 -38.83
C GLN A 179 -31.78 34.60 -38.32
N LEU A 180 -31.13 34.88 -37.18
CA LEU A 180 -31.08 36.23 -36.61
C LEU A 180 -30.37 37.22 -37.55
N LYS A 181 -29.31 36.78 -38.25
CA LYS A 181 -28.61 37.61 -39.24
C LYS A 181 -29.49 37.90 -40.47
N GLU A 182 -30.26 36.92 -40.94
CA GLU A 182 -31.20 37.09 -42.04
C GLU A 182 -32.32 38.06 -41.67
N GLU A 183 -32.86 37.95 -40.46
CA GLU A 183 -33.84 38.89 -39.90
C GLU A 183 -33.29 40.32 -39.84
N HIS A 184 -32.11 40.51 -39.24
CA HIS A 184 -31.47 41.83 -39.18
C HIS A 184 -31.12 42.39 -40.58
N ALA A 185 -30.68 41.53 -41.51
CA ALA A 185 -30.39 41.95 -42.88
C ALA A 185 -31.66 42.39 -43.61
N ALA A 186 -32.79 41.70 -43.41
CA ALA A 186 -34.08 42.10 -43.94
C ALA A 186 -34.53 43.45 -43.37
N GLU A 187 -34.39 43.67 -42.07
CA GLU A 187 -34.71 44.95 -41.42
C GLU A 187 -33.83 46.10 -41.93
N ILE A 188 -32.52 45.89 -42.06
CA ILE A 188 -31.59 46.88 -42.62
C ILE A 188 -31.95 47.18 -44.08
N SER A 189 -32.29 46.16 -44.88
CA SER A 189 -32.72 46.35 -46.27
C SER A 189 -33.99 47.20 -46.34
N GLU A 190 -34.96 46.94 -45.47
CA GLU A 190 -36.21 47.73 -45.41
C GLU A 190 -35.94 49.19 -45.00
N LEU A 191 -35.05 49.41 -44.02
CA LEU A 191 -34.62 50.74 -43.60
C LEU A 191 -33.85 51.48 -44.71
N SER A 192 -32.95 50.78 -45.43
CA SER A 192 -32.21 51.34 -46.56
C SER A 192 -33.14 51.76 -47.69
N VAL A 193 -34.13 50.93 -48.07
CA VAL A 193 -35.13 51.31 -49.09
C VAL A 193 -35.93 52.53 -48.65
N LYS A 194 -36.32 52.62 -47.38
CA LYS A 194 -36.99 53.82 -46.84
C LYS A 194 -36.07 55.04 -46.93
N MET A 195 -34.80 54.93 -46.53
CA MET A 195 -33.84 56.03 -46.59
C MET A 195 -33.50 56.47 -48.03
N GLU A 196 -33.37 55.53 -48.97
CA GLU A 196 -33.13 55.81 -50.38
C GLU A 196 -34.33 56.50 -51.04
N SER A 197 -35.55 56.06 -50.74
CA SER A 197 -36.75 56.74 -51.24
C SER A 197 -36.84 58.18 -50.73
N GLN A 198 -36.51 58.41 -49.45
CA GLN A 198 -36.49 59.74 -48.86
C GLN A 198 -35.35 60.63 -49.41
N SER A 199 -34.15 60.06 -49.60
CA SER A 199 -33.01 60.81 -50.14
C SER A 199 -33.21 61.13 -51.62
N SER A 200 -33.71 60.20 -52.42
CA SER A 200 -34.08 60.41 -53.83
C SER A 200 -35.12 61.51 -53.99
N ALA A 201 -36.15 61.52 -53.12
CA ALA A 201 -37.13 62.59 -53.09
C ALA A 201 -36.48 63.96 -52.80
N LYS A 202 -35.58 64.05 -51.81
CA LYS A 202 -34.84 65.28 -51.50
C LYS A 202 -33.89 65.70 -52.62
N VAL A 203 -33.16 64.77 -53.22
CA VAL A 203 -32.22 65.03 -54.33
C VAL A 203 -32.97 65.52 -55.56
N ALA A 204 -34.12 64.95 -55.90
CA ALA A 204 -34.96 65.44 -56.99
C ALA A 204 -35.41 66.88 -56.74
N GLU A 205 -35.76 67.22 -55.49
CA GLU A 205 -36.12 68.58 -55.10
C GLU A 205 -34.92 69.55 -55.22
N TYR A 206 -33.74 69.15 -54.74
CA TYR A 206 -32.52 69.97 -54.84
C TYR A 206 -32.02 70.11 -56.27
N LYS A 207 -32.08 69.06 -57.10
CA LYS A 207 -31.71 69.10 -58.51
C LYS A 207 -32.59 70.08 -59.27
N LYS A 208 -33.90 70.06 -59.02
CA LYS A 208 -34.84 71.02 -59.62
C LYS A 208 -34.52 72.47 -59.23
N LYS A 209 -34.11 72.70 -57.98
CA LYS A 209 -33.64 74.02 -57.50
C LYS A 209 -32.29 74.42 -58.14
N ALA A 210 -31.33 73.50 -58.22
CA ALA A 210 -30.01 73.75 -58.79
C ALA A 210 -30.04 73.99 -60.30
N GLU A 211 -30.83 73.23 -61.07
CA GLU A 211 -31.01 73.45 -62.51
C GLU A 211 -31.60 74.83 -62.80
N SER A 212 -32.57 75.27 -62.00
CA SER A 212 -33.11 76.63 -62.08
C SER A 212 -32.03 77.68 -61.83
N TYR A 213 -31.15 77.47 -60.85
CA TYR A 213 -30.08 78.41 -60.51
C TYR A 213 -28.94 78.44 -61.55
N ILE A 214 -28.51 77.26 -62.04
CA ILE A 214 -27.48 77.14 -63.08
C ILE A 214 -27.97 77.77 -64.39
N SER A 215 -29.22 77.56 -64.79
CA SER A 215 -29.79 78.24 -65.97
C SER A 215 -29.76 79.75 -65.84
N GLN A 216 -29.89 80.27 -64.61
CA GLN A 216 -29.83 81.70 -64.33
C GLN A 216 -28.40 82.24 -64.40
N VAL A 217 -27.44 81.56 -63.77
CA VAL A 217 -26.01 81.95 -63.76
C VAL A 217 -25.36 81.79 -65.14
N LYS A 218 -25.66 80.71 -65.88
CA LYS A 218 -25.10 80.47 -67.21
C LYS A 218 -25.47 81.57 -68.20
N LYS A 219 -26.67 82.14 -68.05
CA LYS A 219 -27.10 83.30 -68.83
C LYS A 219 -26.28 84.55 -68.49
N GLN A 220 -26.08 84.83 -67.20
CA GLN A 220 -25.24 85.95 -66.76
C GLN A 220 -23.78 85.83 -67.21
N LEU A 221 -23.15 84.66 -67.06
CA LEU A 221 -21.76 84.44 -67.46
C LEU A 221 -21.56 84.52 -68.99
N GLN A 222 -22.57 84.13 -69.78
CA GLN A 222 -22.47 84.24 -71.23
C GLN A 222 -22.54 85.71 -71.69
N ASP A 223 -23.35 86.53 -71.02
CA ASP A 223 -23.41 87.97 -71.27
C ASP A 223 -22.10 88.68 -70.84
N GLU A 224 -21.51 88.29 -69.70
CA GLU A 224 -20.20 88.81 -69.25
C GLU A 224 -19.04 88.37 -70.15
N LYS A 225 -19.02 87.12 -70.62
CA LYS A 225 -17.98 86.60 -71.51
C LYS A 225 -17.92 87.39 -72.81
N ILE A 226 -19.08 87.69 -73.42
CA ILE A 226 -19.16 88.48 -74.67
C ILE A 226 -18.58 89.89 -74.45
N SER A 227 -18.84 90.50 -73.29
CA SER A 227 -18.29 91.81 -72.93
C SER A 227 -16.77 91.77 -72.70
N ALA A 228 -16.25 90.76 -72.01
CA ALA A 228 -14.82 90.61 -71.72
C ALA A 228 -13.97 90.30 -72.98
N THR A 229 -14.47 89.48 -73.90
CA THR A 229 -13.77 89.23 -75.18
C THR A 229 -13.64 90.48 -76.04
N GLY A 230 -14.66 91.36 -76.05
CA GLY A 230 -14.57 92.65 -76.76
C GLY A 230 -13.51 93.58 -76.17
N GLN A 231 -13.30 93.57 -74.85
CA GLN A 231 -12.27 94.38 -74.19
C GLN A 231 -10.86 93.81 -74.41
N GLN A 232 -10.70 92.47 -74.47
CA GLN A 232 -9.40 91.85 -74.73
C GLN A 232 -8.89 92.08 -76.16
N GLU A 233 -9.76 92.07 -77.16
CA GLU A 233 -9.38 92.40 -78.55
C GLU A 233 -8.87 93.85 -78.68
N GLU A 234 -9.41 94.79 -77.89
CA GLU A 234 -8.94 96.18 -77.87
C GLU A 234 -7.54 96.34 -77.23
N ILE A 235 -7.25 95.55 -76.18
CA ILE A 235 -5.94 95.57 -75.51
C ILE A 235 -4.86 94.94 -76.38
N ILE A 236 -5.18 93.83 -77.07
CA ILE A 236 -4.23 93.16 -77.99
C ILE A 236 -3.83 94.13 -79.11
N SER A 237 -4.78 94.87 -79.69
CA SER A 237 -4.48 95.83 -80.75
C SER A 237 -3.57 96.99 -80.27
N LYS A 238 -3.68 97.41 -79.00
CA LYS A 238 -2.78 98.42 -78.39
C LYS A 238 -1.37 97.86 -78.10
N LEU A 239 -1.26 96.59 -77.72
CA LEU A 239 0.03 95.92 -77.48
C LEU A 239 0.79 95.64 -78.79
N GLU A 240 0.09 95.28 -79.85
CA GLU A 240 0.70 95.09 -81.19
C GLU A 240 1.30 96.39 -81.73
N ALA A 241 0.67 97.54 -81.49
CA ALA A 241 1.21 98.85 -81.86
C ALA A 241 2.50 99.22 -81.10
N THR A 242 2.61 98.83 -79.82
CA THR A 242 3.80 99.11 -78.98
C THR A 242 4.98 98.18 -79.29
N ILE A 243 4.70 96.94 -79.70
CA ILE A 243 5.73 96.00 -80.20
C ILE A 243 6.33 96.51 -81.52
N GLY A 244 5.53 97.15 -82.38
CA GLY A 244 6.01 97.77 -83.62
C GLY A 244 7.04 98.88 -83.38
N THR A 245 6.83 99.74 -82.38
CA THR A 245 7.76 100.83 -82.06
C THR A 245 9.06 100.34 -81.42
N LEU A 246 9.00 99.34 -80.53
CA LEU A 246 10.19 98.76 -79.89
C LEU A 246 11.10 98.01 -80.88
N ASN A 247 10.52 97.38 -81.91
CA ASN A 247 11.32 96.70 -82.93
C ASN A 247 12.11 97.67 -83.83
N SER A 248 11.63 98.90 -84.02
CA SER A 248 12.35 99.97 -84.73
C SER A 248 13.60 100.43 -83.98
N GLU A 249 13.53 100.58 -82.65
CA GLU A 249 14.67 101.00 -81.82
C GLU A 249 15.78 99.92 -81.74
N ILE A 250 15.40 98.64 -81.76
CA ILE A 250 16.36 97.52 -81.76
C ILE A 250 17.18 97.47 -83.05
N THR A 251 16.59 97.84 -84.20
CA THR A 251 17.32 97.91 -85.48
C THR A 251 18.34 99.04 -85.51
N ASP A 252 18.05 100.20 -84.93
CA ASP A 252 18.99 101.34 -84.90
C ASP A 252 20.19 101.08 -83.97
N LEU A 253 19.97 100.40 -82.84
CA LEU A 253 21.05 100.02 -81.92
C LEU A 253 21.99 98.94 -82.50
N ARG A 254 21.52 98.09 -83.41
CA ARG A 254 22.36 97.10 -84.10
C ARG A 254 23.32 97.73 -85.12
N GLN A 255 22.89 98.76 -85.85
CA GLN A 255 23.76 99.45 -86.81
C GLN A 255 24.88 100.26 -86.13
N LEU A 256 24.66 100.74 -84.90
CA LEU A 256 25.68 101.46 -84.13
C LEU A 256 26.82 100.55 -83.65
N LYS A 257 26.50 99.29 -83.32
CA LYS A 257 27.49 98.28 -82.88
C LYS A 257 28.45 97.88 -84.00
N GLU A 258 27.98 97.78 -85.24
CA GLU A 258 28.78 97.33 -86.39
C GLU A 258 29.86 98.36 -86.79
N LYS A 259 29.60 99.67 -86.62
CA LYS A 259 30.61 100.73 -86.86
C LYS A 259 31.75 100.74 -85.85
N LEU A 260 31.52 100.30 -84.60
CA LEU A 260 32.53 100.36 -83.54
C LEU A 260 33.57 99.22 -83.64
N VAL A 261 33.19 98.09 -84.23
CA VAL A 261 34.07 96.93 -84.42
C VAL A 261 35.07 97.19 -85.57
N SER A 262 34.65 97.89 -86.63
CA SER A 262 35.51 98.19 -87.78
C SER A 262 36.70 99.10 -87.47
N ASN A 263 36.60 99.99 -86.47
CA ASN A 263 37.70 100.90 -86.10
C ASN A 263 38.81 100.24 -85.24
N HIS A 264 38.50 99.18 -84.49
CA HIS A 264 39.48 98.54 -83.60
C HIS A 264 40.39 97.53 -84.32
N GLU A 265 40.04 97.07 -85.53
CA GLU A 265 40.87 96.15 -86.33
C GLU A 265 42.04 96.84 -87.05
N GLN A 266 42.02 98.18 -87.21
CA GLN A 266 43.07 98.94 -87.90
C GLN A 266 44.30 99.25 -87.02
N GLU A 267 44.15 99.31 -85.68
CA GLU A 267 45.24 99.68 -84.76
C GLU A 267 46.12 98.48 -84.32
N LEU A 268 45.63 97.25 -84.49
CA LEU A 268 46.36 96.02 -84.09
C LEU A 268 47.47 95.62 -85.10
N THR A 269 47.45 96.19 -86.31
CA THR A 269 48.43 95.90 -87.39
C THR A 269 49.75 96.65 -87.26
N ASP A 270 49.84 97.76 -86.52
CA ASP A 270 51.08 98.55 -86.43
C ASP A 270 52.04 98.11 -85.31
N VAL A 271 51.56 97.39 -84.28
CA VAL A 271 52.38 97.00 -83.10
C VAL A 271 53.17 95.70 -83.33
N LYS A 272 52.75 94.83 -84.25
CA LYS A 272 53.44 93.55 -84.52
C LYS A 272 54.72 93.64 -85.37
N ARG A 273 55.06 94.82 -85.90
CA ARG A 273 56.22 95.04 -86.79
C ARG A 273 57.56 95.28 -86.07
N GLN A 274 57.57 95.48 -84.74
CA GLN A 274 58.78 95.94 -84.02
C GLN A 274 59.58 94.85 -83.27
N PHE A 275 59.16 93.57 -83.29
CA PHE A 275 59.83 92.50 -82.52
C PHE A 275 60.64 91.47 -83.36
N GLU A 276 60.77 91.68 -84.66
CA GLU A 276 61.43 90.76 -85.62
C GLU A 276 62.98 90.86 -85.67
N GLU A 277 63.67 91.75 -84.93
CA GLU A 277 65.10 92.03 -85.20
C GLU A 277 66.17 91.48 -84.22
N LEU A 278 65.86 90.87 -83.05
CA LEU A 278 66.91 90.71 -82.01
C LEU A 278 67.59 89.33 -81.86
N ILE A 279 67.02 88.20 -82.31
CA ILE A 279 67.50 86.88 -81.81
C ILE A 279 68.29 86.05 -82.84
N GLN A 280 68.51 86.57 -84.06
CA GLN A 280 69.38 85.94 -85.07
C GLN A 280 70.92 86.16 -84.87
N SER A 281 71.41 86.56 -83.70
CA SER A 281 72.80 87.09 -83.61
C SER A 281 73.91 86.21 -83.01
N LYS A 282 73.71 84.97 -82.52
CA LYS A 282 74.86 84.19 -81.95
C LYS A 282 74.95 82.71 -82.35
N ASP A 283 74.91 82.51 -83.65
CA ASP A 283 75.57 81.39 -84.32
C ASP A 283 77.11 81.49 -84.16
N ILE A 284 77.80 80.34 -84.21
CA ILE A 284 79.22 80.20 -84.61
C ILE A 284 80.27 80.76 -83.63
N GLN A 285 80.54 80.00 -82.57
CA GLN A 285 81.80 80.01 -81.78
C GLN A 285 81.66 78.84 -80.77
N VAL A 286 82.29 77.66 -80.86
CA VAL A 286 83.74 77.34 -80.90
C VAL A 286 83.84 75.84 -80.59
N ASN A 287 83.52 74.94 -81.50
CA ASN A 287 84.49 74.17 -82.30
C ASN A 287 86.00 74.20 -81.94
N ASP A 288 86.41 74.30 -80.66
CA ASP A 288 87.86 74.38 -80.33
C ASP A 288 88.32 73.59 -79.10
N TYR A 289 87.67 72.49 -78.72
CA TYR A 289 88.28 71.54 -77.75
C TYR A 289 88.14 70.06 -78.14
N ILE A 290 88.47 69.80 -79.40
CA ILE A 290 88.96 68.50 -79.92
C ILE A 290 90.38 68.17 -79.34
N GLN A 291 90.87 68.94 -78.34
CA GLN A 291 92.13 68.72 -77.60
C GLN A 291 91.92 68.22 -76.16
N LYS A 292 91.14 67.16 -75.96
CA LYS A 292 91.13 66.38 -74.70
C LYS A 292 91.30 64.88 -74.90
N GLY A 293 91.83 64.47 -76.07
CA GLY A 293 92.34 63.12 -76.32
C GLY A 293 93.72 62.84 -75.69
N LYS A 294 94.31 63.80 -74.97
CA LYS A 294 95.61 63.66 -74.30
C LYS A 294 95.51 63.48 -72.77
N ASP A 295 94.31 63.51 -72.19
CA ASP A 295 94.07 63.35 -70.74
C ASP A 295 93.89 61.87 -70.30
N SER A 296 93.94 60.89 -71.21
CA SER A 296 93.76 59.47 -70.88
C SER A 296 94.89 58.87 -70.02
N GLN A 297 96.07 59.51 -69.95
CA GLN A 297 97.21 59.01 -69.16
C GLN A 297 97.16 59.43 -67.67
N LEU A 298 96.55 60.58 -67.34
CA LEU A 298 96.37 61.05 -65.95
C LEU A 298 95.18 60.37 -65.24
N ASN A 299 94.22 59.86 -66.02
CA ASN A 299 93.09 59.08 -65.50
C ASN A 299 93.48 57.66 -65.06
N GLN A 300 94.62 57.13 -65.53
CA GLN A 300 95.08 55.78 -65.19
C GLN A 300 95.68 55.72 -63.77
N ASP A 301 96.44 56.73 -63.36
CA ASP A 301 97.03 56.80 -62.00
C ASP A 301 95.98 57.12 -60.92
N LYS A 302 94.97 57.94 -61.25
CA LYS A 302 93.80 58.17 -60.38
C LYS A 302 92.90 56.93 -60.21
N LEU A 303 92.91 56.01 -61.16
CA LEU A 303 92.19 54.73 -61.04
C LEU A 303 92.92 53.76 -60.11
N VAL A 304 94.25 53.75 -60.09
CA VAL A 304 95.06 52.90 -59.17
C VAL A 304 94.92 53.35 -57.72
N GLU A 305 94.95 54.66 -57.44
CA GLU A 305 94.71 55.22 -56.09
C GLU A 305 93.25 54.98 -55.62
N LYS A 306 92.30 54.98 -56.57
CA LYS A 306 90.90 54.65 -56.30
C LYS A 306 90.69 53.16 -56.03
N ILE A 307 91.45 52.27 -56.67
CA ILE A 307 91.43 50.83 -56.37
C ILE A 307 92.00 50.58 -54.97
N ALA A 308 93.13 51.18 -54.60
CA ALA A 308 93.72 51.01 -53.26
C ALA A 308 92.83 51.53 -52.11
N SER A 309 92.12 52.65 -52.33
CA SER A 309 91.12 53.16 -51.38
C SER A 309 89.85 52.31 -51.35
N LEU A 310 89.44 51.69 -52.46
CA LEU A 310 88.34 50.74 -52.48
C LEU A 310 88.70 49.42 -51.78
N GLU A 311 89.94 48.94 -51.89
CA GLU A 311 90.42 47.73 -51.19
C GLU A 311 90.43 47.93 -49.67
N THR A 312 90.82 49.11 -49.18
CA THR A 312 90.73 49.44 -47.75
C THR A 312 89.27 49.58 -47.29
N VAL A 313 88.38 50.12 -48.11
CA VAL A 313 86.94 50.15 -47.84
C VAL A 313 86.35 48.74 -47.79
N ILE A 314 86.73 47.85 -48.70
CA ILE A 314 86.30 46.44 -48.71
C ILE A 314 86.78 45.73 -47.43
N SER A 315 88.04 45.92 -47.03
CA SER A 315 88.58 45.33 -45.80
C SER A 315 87.80 45.80 -44.56
N ASN A 316 87.52 47.11 -44.46
CA ASN A 316 86.73 47.67 -43.35
C ASN A 316 85.27 47.18 -43.37
N GLN A 317 84.68 46.98 -44.55
CA GLN A 317 83.33 46.43 -44.66
C GLN A 317 83.26 44.95 -44.27
N LEU A 318 84.26 44.15 -44.62
CA LEU A 318 84.37 42.75 -44.20
C LEU A 318 84.51 42.62 -42.68
N GLU A 319 85.30 43.49 -42.06
CA GLU A 319 85.45 43.52 -40.60
C GLU A 319 84.14 43.93 -39.90
N LYS A 320 83.40 44.89 -40.47
CA LYS A 320 82.08 45.30 -39.98
C LYS A 320 81.03 44.19 -40.14
N ILE A 321 81.04 43.45 -41.23
CA ILE A 321 80.17 42.27 -41.44
C ILE A 321 80.49 41.21 -40.37
N SER A 322 81.78 40.92 -40.16
CA SER A 322 82.21 39.95 -39.14
C SER A 322 81.79 40.36 -37.72
N ALA A 323 81.85 41.65 -37.39
CA ALA A 323 81.39 42.18 -36.11
C ALA A 323 79.85 42.09 -35.95
N LEU A 324 79.09 42.35 -37.03
CA LEU A 324 77.63 42.20 -37.03
C LEU A 324 77.20 40.74 -36.92
N GLU A 325 77.92 39.81 -37.54
CA GLU A 325 77.68 38.37 -37.42
C GLU A 325 77.89 37.88 -35.98
N ARG A 326 78.99 38.28 -35.31
CA ARG A 326 79.18 37.94 -33.89
C ARG A 326 78.08 38.50 -33.01
N ARG A 327 77.69 39.76 -33.22
CA ARG A 327 76.63 40.39 -32.43
C ARG A 327 75.28 39.73 -32.66
N LYS A 328 74.98 39.31 -33.89
CA LYS A 328 73.77 38.53 -34.21
C LYS A 328 73.77 37.20 -33.45
N GLU A 329 74.90 36.48 -33.46
CA GLU A 329 75.05 35.20 -32.75
C GLU A 329 74.87 35.36 -31.23
N GLU A 330 75.47 36.39 -30.64
CA GLU A 330 75.31 36.72 -29.21
C GLU A 330 73.84 37.02 -28.87
N THR A 331 73.17 37.88 -29.64
CA THR A 331 71.75 38.17 -29.42
C THR A 331 70.84 36.95 -29.65
N SER A 332 71.22 36.05 -30.56
CA SER A 332 70.50 34.78 -30.77
C SER A 332 70.66 33.87 -29.55
N SER A 333 71.88 33.74 -29.04
CA SER A 333 72.16 32.92 -27.85
C SER A 333 71.46 33.44 -26.59
N GLU A 334 71.36 34.77 -26.42
CA GLU A 334 70.60 35.40 -25.34
C GLU A 334 69.10 35.14 -25.47
N ALA A 335 68.54 35.28 -26.67
CA ALA A 335 67.14 34.96 -26.94
C ALA A 335 66.82 33.47 -26.72
N ASP A 336 67.72 32.58 -27.13
CA ASP A 336 67.57 31.13 -26.90
C ASP A 336 67.58 30.78 -25.40
N HIS A 337 68.45 31.43 -24.61
CA HIS A 337 68.45 31.27 -23.14
C HIS A 337 67.16 31.79 -22.49
N GLU A 338 66.63 32.93 -22.96
CA GLU A 338 65.37 33.47 -22.44
C GLU A 338 64.18 32.57 -22.79
N ILE A 339 64.14 32.05 -24.03
CA ILE A 339 63.12 31.08 -24.47
C ILE A 339 63.17 29.82 -23.59
N GLU A 340 64.35 29.29 -23.30
CA GLU A 340 64.50 28.11 -22.46
C GLU A 340 64.09 28.38 -21.00
N GLY A 341 64.42 29.56 -20.47
CA GLY A 341 63.97 30.00 -19.15
C GLY A 341 62.45 30.13 -19.05
N LEU A 342 61.81 30.69 -20.09
CA LEU A 342 60.35 30.80 -20.19
C LEU A 342 59.69 29.43 -20.33
N ARG A 343 60.26 28.52 -21.14
CA ARG A 343 59.78 27.12 -21.25
C ARG A 343 59.81 26.42 -19.90
N SER A 344 60.93 26.49 -19.20
CA SER A 344 61.10 25.90 -17.86
C SER A 344 60.15 26.48 -16.81
N LYS A 345 59.78 27.77 -16.94
CA LYS A 345 58.80 28.41 -16.04
C LYS A 345 57.37 27.97 -16.40
N ASN A 346 57.06 27.87 -17.68
CA ASN A 346 55.75 27.42 -18.15
C ASN A 346 55.48 25.96 -17.75
N GLU A 347 56.50 25.10 -17.84
CA GLU A 347 56.40 23.70 -17.40
C GLU A 347 56.13 23.58 -15.89
N ARG A 348 56.79 24.42 -15.06
CA ARG A 348 56.50 24.48 -13.62
C ARG A 348 55.09 24.95 -13.30
N LEU A 349 54.62 26.00 -13.99
CA LEU A 349 53.26 26.51 -13.80
C LEU A 349 52.21 25.47 -14.22
N GLU A 350 52.46 24.73 -15.30
CA GLU A 350 51.58 23.63 -15.72
C GLU A 350 51.54 22.52 -14.65
N GLN A 351 52.68 22.15 -14.08
CA GLN A 351 52.73 21.17 -12.98
C GLN A 351 51.99 21.64 -11.73
N GLU A 352 52.18 22.91 -11.31
CA GLU A 352 51.45 23.50 -10.19
C GLU A 352 49.94 23.55 -10.45
N PHE A 353 49.53 23.88 -11.67
CA PHE A 353 48.12 23.89 -12.06
C PHE A 353 47.50 22.49 -12.01
N GLN A 354 48.21 21.47 -12.51
CA GLN A 354 47.74 20.08 -12.44
C GLN A 354 47.63 19.60 -10.98
N ALA A 355 48.61 19.92 -10.13
CA ALA A 355 48.55 19.57 -8.71
C ALA A 355 47.37 20.25 -7.99
N LEU A 356 47.15 21.54 -8.26
CA LEU A 356 46.01 22.26 -7.68
C LEU A 356 44.66 21.69 -8.16
N LYS A 357 44.61 21.26 -9.43
CA LYS A 357 43.43 20.62 -10.00
C LYS A 357 43.14 19.28 -9.33
N THR A 358 44.16 18.44 -9.13
CA THR A 358 43.99 17.16 -8.43
C THR A 358 43.56 17.35 -6.99
N ASP A 359 44.16 18.28 -6.25
CA ASP A 359 43.77 18.59 -4.86
C ASP A 359 42.30 19.03 -4.78
N LYS A 360 41.84 19.85 -5.73
CA LYS A 360 40.44 20.29 -5.79
C LYS A 360 39.47 19.18 -6.18
N GLU A 361 39.86 18.30 -7.08
CA GLU A 361 39.07 17.10 -7.43
C GLU A 361 38.95 16.17 -6.22
N GLU A 362 40.03 15.96 -5.46
CA GLU A 362 40.02 15.16 -4.23
C GLU A 362 39.13 15.79 -3.14
N GLU A 363 39.20 17.11 -2.93
CA GLU A 363 38.32 17.83 -2.00
C GLU A 363 36.84 17.69 -2.38
N LEU A 364 36.51 17.79 -3.67
CA LEU A 364 35.14 17.63 -4.16
C LEU A 364 34.63 16.22 -3.92
N VAL A 365 35.44 15.20 -4.23
CA VAL A 365 35.09 13.79 -3.99
C VAL A 365 34.91 13.52 -2.49
N ALA A 366 35.77 14.07 -1.63
CA ALA A 366 35.65 13.93 -0.18
C ALA A 366 34.35 14.58 0.34
N LEU A 367 34.02 15.77 -0.15
CA LEU A 367 32.81 16.49 0.23
C LEU A 367 31.55 15.74 -0.22
N GLU A 368 31.53 15.28 -1.48
CA GLU A 368 30.44 14.49 -2.07
C GLU A 368 30.23 13.17 -1.33
N SER A 369 31.32 12.48 -0.95
CA SER A 369 31.28 11.29 -0.11
C SER A 369 30.66 11.59 1.27
N SER A 370 31.03 12.71 1.90
CA SER A 370 30.46 13.11 3.20
C SER A 370 28.97 13.44 3.11
N TRP A 371 28.53 14.13 2.05
CA TRP A 371 27.12 14.45 1.83
C TRP A 371 26.30 13.20 1.51
N SER A 372 26.85 12.31 0.69
CA SER A 372 26.24 11.00 0.39
C SER A 372 26.10 10.14 1.64
N GLN A 373 27.06 10.20 2.56
CA GLN A 373 26.98 9.49 3.84
C GLN A 373 25.93 10.10 4.76
N LYS A 374 25.89 11.44 4.87
CA LYS A 374 24.85 12.14 5.67
C LYS A 374 23.46 11.87 5.12
N LEU A 375 23.29 11.88 3.80
CA LEU A 375 22.02 11.56 3.14
C LEU A 375 21.57 10.14 3.49
N ARG A 376 22.48 9.16 3.33
CA ARG A 376 22.21 7.76 3.70
C ARG A 376 21.84 7.59 5.18
N GLU A 377 22.47 8.34 6.07
CA GLU A 377 22.14 8.28 7.49
C GLU A 377 20.75 8.85 7.78
N VAL A 378 20.39 9.98 7.16
CA VAL A 378 19.04 10.56 7.30
C VAL A 378 17.97 9.63 6.71
N GLU A 379 18.22 9.02 5.56
CA GLU A 379 17.35 8.02 4.94
C GLU A 379 17.18 6.79 5.84
N ARG A 380 18.28 6.29 6.41
CA ARG A 380 18.27 5.14 7.34
C ARG A 380 17.44 5.45 8.59
N VAL A 381 17.59 6.64 9.17
CA VAL A 381 16.83 7.06 10.35
C VAL A 381 15.33 7.20 10.01
N HIS A 382 14.99 7.88 8.91
CA HIS A 382 13.58 8.00 8.49
C HIS A 382 12.95 6.64 8.22
N GLN A 383 13.69 5.71 7.59
CA GLN A 383 13.19 4.36 7.35
C GLN A 383 12.95 3.61 8.67
N ALA A 384 13.86 3.72 9.64
CA ALA A 384 13.68 3.11 10.95
C ALA A 384 12.48 3.71 11.69
N ASP A 385 12.23 5.01 11.59
CA ASP A 385 11.07 5.67 12.19
C ASP A 385 9.75 5.22 11.57
N LEU A 386 9.71 5.05 10.24
CA LEU A 386 8.54 4.49 9.53
C LEU A 386 8.28 3.03 9.94
N ASP A 387 9.32 2.20 10.04
CA ASP A 387 9.20 0.81 10.47
C ASP A 387 8.73 0.71 11.93
N ASN A 388 9.26 1.57 12.81
CA ASN A 388 8.81 1.68 14.20
C ASN A 388 7.33 2.07 14.25
N GLN A 389 6.92 3.09 13.50
CA GLN A 389 5.53 3.54 13.47
C GLN A 389 4.59 2.45 12.92
N ALA A 390 4.99 1.74 11.86
CA ALA A 390 4.25 0.61 11.33
C ALA A 390 4.10 -0.52 12.36
N SER A 391 5.16 -0.82 13.12
CA SER A 391 5.14 -1.82 14.19
C SER A 391 4.21 -1.44 15.34
N GLU A 392 4.19 -0.16 15.74
CA GLU A 392 3.26 0.34 16.76
C GLU A 392 1.81 0.25 16.31
N HIS A 393 1.51 0.63 15.07
CA HIS A 393 0.17 0.53 14.51
C HIS A 393 -0.28 -0.92 14.38
N ALA A 394 0.60 -1.81 13.94
CA ALA A 394 0.32 -3.25 13.89
C ALA A 394 0.03 -3.82 15.29
N PHE A 395 0.78 -3.39 16.31
CA PHE A 395 0.52 -3.76 17.70
C PHE A 395 -0.84 -3.25 18.20
N LYS A 396 -1.18 -1.98 17.95
CA LYS A 396 -2.47 -1.39 18.31
C LYS A 396 -3.64 -2.10 17.63
N LEU A 397 -3.52 -2.40 16.33
CA LEU A 397 -4.52 -3.16 15.58
C LEU A 397 -4.69 -4.57 16.16
N LYS A 398 -3.58 -5.26 16.46
CA LYS A 398 -3.63 -6.61 17.07
C LYS A 398 -4.30 -6.59 18.44
N HIS A 399 -4.04 -5.56 19.25
CA HIS A 399 -4.71 -5.37 20.53
C HIS A 399 -6.21 -5.14 20.35
N LEU A 400 -6.60 -4.24 19.45
CA LEU A 400 -8.01 -3.93 19.18
C LEU A 400 -8.77 -5.15 18.67
N VAL A 401 -8.19 -5.92 17.76
CA VAL A 401 -8.78 -7.17 17.25
C VAL A 401 -8.93 -8.20 18.36
N LYS A 402 -7.93 -8.33 19.25
CA LYS A 402 -8.02 -9.24 20.40
C LYS A 402 -9.14 -8.82 21.35
N GLU A 403 -9.26 -7.53 21.63
CA GLU A 403 -10.29 -6.98 22.52
C GLU A 403 -11.69 -7.13 21.93
N LEU A 404 -11.87 -6.85 20.64
CA LEU A 404 -13.14 -7.10 19.93
C LEU A 404 -13.50 -8.58 19.91
N SER A 405 -12.53 -9.47 19.64
CA SER A 405 -12.76 -10.92 19.64
C SER A 405 -13.16 -11.42 21.03
N GLN A 406 -12.54 -10.87 22.08
CA GLN A 406 -12.90 -11.20 23.47
C GLN A 406 -14.33 -10.72 23.79
N GLN A 407 -14.69 -9.48 23.44
CA GLN A 407 -16.04 -8.96 23.65
C GLN A 407 -17.10 -9.78 22.91
N MET A 408 -16.81 -10.18 21.66
CA MET A 408 -17.71 -11.04 20.89
C MET A 408 -17.90 -12.40 21.57
N SER A 409 -16.83 -13.02 22.05
CA SER A 409 -16.91 -14.31 22.76
C SER A 409 -17.66 -14.19 24.10
N GLU A 410 -17.45 -13.11 24.84
CA GLU A 410 -18.19 -12.82 26.07
C GLU A 410 -19.69 -12.64 25.78
N LYS A 411 -20.03 -11.92 24.70
CA LYS A 411 -21.43 -11.73 24.27
C LYS A 411 -22.08 -13.03 23.80
N GLU A 412 -21.38 -13.84 23.02
CA GLU A 412 -21.85 -15.18 22.61
C GLU A 412 -22.13 -16.05 23.84
N ARG A 413 -21.25 -16.03 24.84
CA ARG A 413 -21.44 -16.75 26.10
C ARG A 413 -22.64 -16.23 26.90
N GLU A 414 -22.87 -14.93 26.94
CA GLU A 414 -24.07 -14.33 27.55
C GLU A 414 -25.35 -14.76 26.82
N PHE A 415 -25.35 -14.77 25.50
CA PHE A 415 -26.48 -15.26 24.70
C PHE A 415 -26.73 -16.75 24.96
N GLU A 416 -25.69 -17.59 24.92
CA GLU A 416 -25.84 -19.01 25.26
C GLU A 416 -26.40 -19.23 26.66
N ALA A 417 -25.96 -18.44 27.65
CA ALA A 417 -26.45 -18.55 29.02
C ALA A 417 -27.94 -18.18 29.11
N THR A 418 -28.37 -17.09 28.46
CA THR A 418 -29.77 -16.67 28.45
C THR A 418 -30.67 -17.66 27.70
N PHE A 419 -30.21 -18.20 26.57
CA PHE A 419 -30.91 -19.26 25.84
C PHE A 419 -31.04 -20.54 26.68
N ARG A 420 -29.96 -21.00 27.33
CA ARG A 420 -30.00 -22.17 28.23
C ARG A 420 -30.97 -21.95 29.37
N GLU A 421 -30.95 -20.78 30.02
CA GLU A 421 -31.87 -20.48 31.12
C GLU A 421 -33.34 -20.46 30.66
N ALA A 422 -33.61 -19.94 29.46
CA ALA A 422 -34.95 -19.95 28.88
C ALA A 422 -35.45 -21.38 28.59
N ILE A 423 -34.59 -22.22 28.01
CA ILE A 423 -34.88 -23.64 27.80
C ILE A 423 -35.13 -24.34 29.13
N ASP A 424 -34.25 -24.17 30.12
CA ASP A 424 -34.40 -24.78 31.44
C ASP A 424 -35.67 -24.33 32.17
N LYS A 425 -36.09 -23.07 32.01
CA LYS A 425 -37.37 -22.58 32.56
C LYS A 425 -38.56 -23.22 31.84
N SER A 426 -38.51 -23.29 30.51
CA SER A 426 -39.55 -23.93 29.70
C SER A 426 -39.70 -25.41 30.06
N THR A 427 -38.62 -26.17 30.05
CA THR A 427 -38.61 -27.59 30.39
C THR A 427 -39.06 -27.84 31.83
N ARG A 428 -38.66 -26.98 32.79
CA ARG A 428 -39.19 -27.08 34.17
C ARG A 428 -40.69 -26.81 34.23
N GLY A 429 -41.19 -25.83 33.48
CA GLY A 429 -42.62 -25.53 33.38
C GLY A 429 -43.41 -26.70 32.79
N GLU A 430 -42.92 -27.25 31.67
CA GLU A 430 -43.50 -28.43 31.01
C GLU A 430 -43.54 -29.64 31.95
N GLN A 431 -42.43 -29.95 32.62
CA GLN A 431 -42.37 -31.04 33.61
C GLN A 431 -43.30 -30.78 34.80
N GLY A 432 -43.47 -29.52 35.21
CA GLY A 432 -44.42 -29.13 36.24
C GLY A 432 -45.85 -29.44 35.84
N MET A 433 -46.28 -28.98 34.66
CA MET A 433 -47.62 -29.23 34.12
C MET A 433 -47.88 -30.72 33.90
N LEU A 434 -46.89 -31.47 33.40
CA LEU A 434 -47.01 -32.93 33.24
C LEU A 434 -47.24 -33.64 34.59
N ARG A 435 -46.57 -33.20 35.67
CA ARG A 435 -46.79 -33.77 37.00
C ARG A 435 -48.16 -33.41 37.56
N GLU A 436 -48.62 -32.19 37.33
CA GLU A 436 -49.95 -31.74 37.74
C GLU A 436 -51.05 -32.53 37.02
N HIS A 437 -50.98 -32.62 35.68
CA HIS A 437 -51.90 -33.46 34.92
C HIS A 437 -51.85 -34.92 35.32
N GLN A 438 -50.67 -35.47 35.63
CA GLN A 438 -50.57 -36.83 36.13
C GLN A 438 -51.26 -36.99 37.49
N ALA A 439 -51.11 -36.01 38.39
CA ALA A 439 -51.78 -36.00 39.68
C ALA A 439 -53.30 -35.89 39.53
N ASP A 440 -53.80 -35.01 38.66
CA ASP A 440 -55.23 -34.87 38.35
C ASP A 440 -55.81 -36.18 37.79
N VAL A 441 -55.08 -36.84 36.88
CA VAL A 441 -55.48 -38.14 36.32
C VAL A 441 -55.53 -39.22 37.41
N ASP A 442 -54.57 -39.23 38.34
CA ASP A 442 -54.55 -40.19 39.45
C ASP A 442 -55.68 -39.92 40.46
N GLU A 443 -56.03 -38.66 40.70
CA GLU A 443 -57.18 -38.27 41.51
C GLU A 443 -58.50 -38.70 40.86
N LEU A 444 -58.69 -38.42 39.56
CA LEU A 444 -59.86 -38.88 38.80
C LEU A 444 -59.97 -40.41 38.79
N ARG A 445 -58.85 -41.12 38.65
CA ARG A 445 -58.82 -42.59 38.75
C ARG A 445 -59.27 -43.06 40.12
N LYS A 446 -58.82 -42.39 41.18
CA LYS A 446 -59.25 -42.68 42.56
C LYS A 446 -60.74 -42.45 42.73
N GLU A 447 -61.28 -41.33 42.25
CA GLU A 447 -62.72 -41.06 42.31
C GLU A 447 -63.54 -42.11 41.52
N ILE A 448 -63.05 -42.57 40.36
CA ILE A 448 -63.71 -43.63 39.60
C ILE A 448 -63.74 -44.92 40.42
N LEU A 449 -62.62 -45.31 41.04
CA LEU A 449 -62.56 -46.49 41.90
C LEU A 449 -63.52 -46.39 43.09
N GLU A 450 -63.55 -45.24 43.77
CA GLU A 450 -64.50 -45.00 44.88
C GLU A 450 -65.96 -45.08 44.42
N ARG A 451 -66.28 -44.56 43.22
CA ARG A 451 -67.61 -44.68 42.61
C ARG A 451 -67.95 -46.13 42.26
N ASP A 452 -67.01 -46.88 41.70
CA ASP A 452 -67.21 -48.29 41.37
C ASP A 452 -67.43 -49.14 42.62
N GLU A 453 -66.64 -48.92 43.69
CA GLU A 453 -66.85 -49.55 45.00
C GLU A 453 -68.24 -49.22 45.54
N ARG A 454 -68.68 -47.96 45.45
CA ARG A 454 -70.02 -47.55 45.88
C ARG A 454 -71.13 -48.22 45.08
N ILE A 455 -70.96 -48.36 43.76
CA ILE A 455 -71.90 -49.09 42.90
C ILE A 455 -71.95 -50.57 43.30
N GLN A 456 -70.81 -51.19 43.59
CA GLN A 456 -70.75 -52.58 44.07
C GLN A 456 -71.46 -52.75 45.42
N GLU A 457 -71.23 -51.86 46.38
CA GLU A 457 -71.94 -51.84 47.67
C GLU A 457 -73.45 -51.75 47.47
N LEU A 458 -73.91 -50.79 46.65
CA LEU A 458 -75.33 -50.63 46.33
C LEU A 458 -75.88 -51.89 45.66
N HIS A 459 -75.14 -52.50 44.73
CA HIS A 459 -75.55 -53.76 44.10
C HIS A 459 -75.74 -54.86 45.14
N VAL A 460 -74.82 -55.02 46.09
CA VAL A 460 -74.95 -56.01 47.17
C VAL A 460 -76.18 -55.70 48.03
N GLU A 461 -76.40 -54.44 48.39
CA GLU A 461 -77.55 -54.01 49.18
C GLU A 461 -78.89 -54.28 48.46
N TYR A 462 -79.00 -53.91 47.18
CA TYR A 462 -80.21 -54.14 46.38
C TYR A 462 -80.45 -55.63 46.14
N LYS A 463 -79.41 -56.43 45.94
CA LYS A 463 -79.51 -57.88 45.82
C LYS A 463 -80.04 -58.51 47.11
N ALA A 464 -79.56 -58.07 48.27
CA ALA A 464 -80.07 -58.51 49.56
C ALA A 464 -81.54 -58.11 49.76
N LYS A 465 -81.91 -56.86 49.43
CA LYS A 465 -83.31 -56.39 49.46
C LYS A 465 -84.22 -57.23 48.56
N LEU A 466 -83.80 -57.51 47.33
CA LEU A 466 -84.53 -58.40 46.41
C LEU A 466 -84.70 -59.80 47.01
N GLN A 467 -83.64 -60.38 47.56
CA GLN A 467 -83.73 -61.70 48.20
C GLN A 467 -84.72 -61.70 49.38
N THR A 468 -84.70 -60.68 50.25
CA THR A 468 -85.67 -60.59 51.36
C THR A 468 -87.11 -60.44 50.88
N LEU A 469 -87.33 -59.74 49.77
CA LEU A 469 -88.66 -59.60 49.15
C LEU A 469 -89.11 -60.92 48.52
N GLU A 470 -88.22 -61.63 47.83
CA GLU A 470 -88.48 -62.96 47.28
C GLU A 470 -88.81 -63.96 48.38
N GLU A 471 -88.06 -63.97 49.49
CA GLU A 471 -88.33 -64.79 50.67
C GLU A 471 -89.69 -64.43 51.29
N ALA A 472 -90.01 -63.14 51.46
CA ALA A 472 -91.30 -62.69 51.97
C ALA A 472 -92.47 -63.08 51.05
N GLN A 473 -92.29 -62.96 49.73
CA GLN A 473 -93.27 -63.40 48.73
C GLN A 473 -93.44 -64.92 48.75
N ALA A 474 -92.37 -65.69 48.83
CA ALA A 474 -92.42 -67.14 48.95
C ALA A 474 -93.14 -67.58 50.24
N LEU A 475 -92.90 -66.88 51.36
CA LEU A 475 -93.59 -67.12 52.61
C LEU A 475 -95.09 -66.80 52.49
N LYS A 476 -95.45 -65.72 51.79
CA LYS A 476 -96.84 -65.39 51.48
C LYS A 476 -97.51 -66.41 50.57
N VAL A 477 -96.81 -66.92 49.56
CA VAL A 477 -97.29 -68.00 48.70
C VAL A 477 -97.56 -69.25 49.54
N LYS A 478 -96.63 -69.62 50.43
CA LYS A 478 -96.80 -70.77 51.33
C LYS A 478 -97.98 -70.59 52.29
N GLU A 479 -98.16 -69.40 52.87
CA GLU A 479 -99.35 -69.07 53.66
C GLU A 479 -100.63 -69.26 52.84
N LEU A 480 -100.69 -68.70 51.63
CA LEU A 480 -101.83 -68.85 50.74
C LEU A 480 -102.08 -70.31 50.35
N GLU A 481 -101.04 -71.10 50.10
CA GLU A 481 -101.14 -72.54 49.86
C GLU A 481 -101.69 -73.28 51.08
N THR A 482 -101.26 -72.94 52.30
CA THR A 482 -101.82 -73.54 53.53
C THR A 482 -103.29 -73.16 53.76
N VAL A 483 -103.67 -71.91 53.48
CA VAL A 483 -105.06 -71.46 53.52
C VAL A 483 -105.88 -72.20 52.46
N LEU A 484 -105.36 -72.36 51.25
CA LEU A 484 -106.03 -73.14 50.20
C LEU A 484 -106.14 -74.63 50.58
N ALA A 485 -105.13 -75.20 51.23
CA ALA A 485 -105.16 -76.59 51.69
C ALA A 485 -106.17 -76.80 52.82
N THR A 486 -106.24 -75.89 53.79
CA THR A 486 -107.25 -75.93 54.86
C THR A 486 -108.66 -75.75 54.30
N VAL A 487 -108.89 -74.78 53.41
CA VAL A 487 -110.19 -74.63 52.71
C VAL A 487 -110.55 -75.87 51.87
N ARG A 488 -109.57 -76.50 51.20
CA ARG A 488 -109.80 -77.77 50.48
C ARG A 488 -110.14 -78.92 51.43
N GLN A 489 -109.48 -79.01 52.57
CA GLN A 489 -109.76 -80.02 53.59
C GLN A 489 -111.13 -79.80 54.24
N GLU A 490 -111.49 -78.55 54.54
CA GLU A 490 -112.84 -78.18 54.98
C GLU A 490 -113.87 -78.54 53.90
N ASN A 491 -113.63 -78.25 52.63
CA ASN A 491 -114.49 -78.69 51.53
C ASN A 491 -114.56 -80.23 51.39
N GLN A 492 -113.49 -80.97 51.67
CA GLN A 492 -113.50 -82.44 51.66
C GLN A 492 -114.22 -83.03 52.89
N GLN A 493 -114.08 -82.42 54.07
CA GLN A 493 -114.83 -82.80 55.28
C GLN A 493 -116.32 -82.49 55.13
N MET A 494 -116.66 -81.33 54.54
CA MET A 494 -118.01 -80.98 54.13
C MET A 494 -118.53 -81.92 53.02
N GLY A 495 -117.63 -82.44 52.16
CA GLY A 495 -117.95 -83.42 51.12
C GLY A 495 -118.23 -84.85 51.61
N MET A 496 -117.87 -85.20 52.85
CA MET A 496 -118.18 -86.52 53.44
C MET A 496 -119.36 -86.52 54.42
N GLN A 497 -119.83 -85.35 54.86
CA GLN A 497 -121.00 -85.26 55.76
C GLN A 497 -122.29 -84.81 55.07
N HIS A 498 -122.28 -84.51 53.77
CA HIS A 498 -123.44 -83.92 53.12
C HIS A 498 -123.86 -84.63 51.81
N TRP A 499 -124.19 -85.92 51.91
CA TRP A 499 -125.10 -86.61 50.98
C TRP A 499 -126.28 -87.20 51.77
N GLN A 500 -127.10 -86.31 52.35
CA GLN A 500 -128.52 -86.52 52.67
C GLN A 500 -129.03 -85.31 53.48
N VAL A 501 -129.54 -84.31 52.78
CA VAL A 501 -130.83 -83.64 53.03
C VAL A 501 -130.93 -82.46 52.06
N GLU A 502 -132.07 -82.43 51.41
CA GLU A 502 -132.44 -81.62 50.26
C GLU A 502 -133.24 -80.39 50.71
N GLN A 503 -133.08 -79.28 49.97
CA GLN A 503 -133.97 -78.13 49.77
C GLN A 503 -134.13 -77.04 50.86
N ARG A 504 -133.52 -75.87 50.62
CA ARG A 504 -134.24 -74.64 50.25
C ARG A 504 -133.30 -73.57 49.65
N PRO A 505 -133.76 -72.79 48.65
CA PRO A 505 -133.04 -71.67 48.05
C PRO A 505 -133.45 -70.35 48.75
N GLU A 506 -132.51 -69.43 48.98
CA GLU A 506 -132.69 -67.97 49.22
C GLU A 506 -131.44 -67.40 49.90
N MET A 507 -130.49 -66.86 49.12
CA MET A 507 -129.47 -65.86 49.54
C MET A 507 -128.56 -65.49 48.34
N PHE A 508 -129.17 -65.28 47.17
CA PHE A 508 -128.49 -64.74 45.97
C PHE A 508 -129.09 -63.40 45.51
N GLU A 509 -129.91 -62.77 46.36
CA GLU A 509 -130.68 -61.56 46.03
C GLU A 509 -130.19 -60.29 46.79
N GLU A 510 -129.27 -60.43 47.75
CA GLU A 510 -128.72 -59.31 48.56
C GLU A 510 -127.37 -58.78 48.01
N ILE A 511 -126.62 -59.59 47.25
CA ILE A 511 -125.33 -59.20 46.62
C ILE A 511 -125.51 -58.59 45.22
N VAL A 512 -126.67 -58.81 44.59
CA VAL A 512 -127.03 -58.17 43.31
C VAL A 512 -127.62 -56.77 43.56
N GLN A 513 -128.34 -56.55 44.68
CA GLN A 513 -128.79 -55.21 45.09
C GLN A 513 -127.66 -54.30 45.58
N GLN A 514 -126.60 -54.84 46.20
CA GLN A 514 -125.45 -54.06 46.65
C GLN A 514 -124.55 -53.59 45.48
N ASN A 515 -124.48 -54.36 44.38
CA ASN A 515 -123.74 -53.99 43.17
C ASN A 515 -124.55 -53.10 42.19
N GLN A 516 -125.89 -53.07 42.29
CA GLN A 516 -126.73 -52.08 41.59
C GLN A 516 -126.78 -50.72 42.29
N ALA A 517 -126.45 -50.65 43.59
CA ALA A 517 -126.30 -49.38 44.33
C ALA A 517 -124.96 -48.67 44.04
N ALA A 518 -123.88 -49.40 43.68
CA ALA A 518 -122.59 -48.80 43.34
C ALA A 518 -122.53 -48.20 41.92
N LEU A 519 -123.32 -48.73 40.97
CA LEU A 519 -123.38 -48.24 39.59
C LEU A 519 -124.33 -47.04 39.40
N THR A 520 -125.28 -46.82 40.31
CA THR A 520 -126.23 -45.69 40.25
C THR A 520 -125.68 -44.43 40.96
N ALA A 521 -124.60 -44.55 41.73
CA ALA A 521 -123.86 -43.43 42.35
C ALA A 521 -122.80 -42.80 41.44
N PHE A 522 -122.51 -43.38 40.27
CA PHE A 522 -121.50 -42.89 39.32
C PHE A 522 -122.10 -42.11 38.13
N GLN A 523 -123.43 -42.10 37.96
CA GLN A 523 -124.10 -41.50 36.78
C GLN A 523 -125.00 -40.28 37.07
N LYS A 524 -124.95 -39.68 38.27
CA LYS A 524 -125.51 -38.34 38.52
C LYS A 524 -124.50 -37.48 39.28
N GLY A 525 -123.75 -36.69 38.53
CA GLY A 525 -122.75 -35.79 39.06
C GLY A 525 -123.33 -34.72 39.97
N THR A 526 -122.53 -34.36 40.99
CA THR A 526 -122.46 -32.99 41.50
C THR A 526 -121.07 -32.78 42.10
N SER A 527 -120.18 -32.22 41.27
CA SER A 527 -119.14 -31.23 41.61
C SER A 527 -118.41 -31.34 42.96
N GLY A 528 -117.11 -31.66 42.92
CA GLY A 528 -116.23 -31.45 44.08
C GLY A 528 -114.74 -31.73 43.92
N ASP A 529 -114.32 -32.69 43.07
CA ASP A 529 -112.91 -33.14 43.03
C ASP A 529 -112.11 -32.67 41.80
N THR A 530 -112.50 -31.54 41.21
CA THR A 530 -111.65 -30.82 40.25
C THR A 530 -110.50 -30.08 40.94
N THR A 531 -110.60 -29.79 42.23
CA THR A 531 -109.58 -29.05 42.99
C THR A 531 -108.35 -29.87 43.33
N TYR A 532 -108.49 -31.17 43.60
CA TYR A 532 -107.37 -32.04 43.95
C TYR A 532 -106.53 -32.41 42.72
N LEU A 533 -107.18 -32.73 41.60
CA LEU A 533 -106.52 -32.91 40.31
C LEU A 533 -105.93 -31.61 39.77
N GLN A 534 -106.57 -30.45 39.94
CA GLN A 534 -105.95 -29.15 39.63
C GLN A 534 -104.74 -28.85 40.52
N GLN A 535 -104.80 -29.13 41.82
CA GLN A 535 -103.66 -28.94 42.73
C GLN A 535 -102.50 -29.88 42.36
N GLN A 536 -102.79 -31.12 41.97
CA GLN A 536 -101.76 -32.07 41.53
C GLN A 536 -101.14 -31.66 40.19
N VAL A 537 -101.94 -31.13 39.26
CA VAL A 537 -101.45 -30.57 37.98
C VAL A 537 -100.65 -29.28 38.20
N ILE A 538 -101.05 -28.41 39.14
CA ILE A 538 -100.28 -27.21 39.52
C ILE A 538 -98.95 -27.60 40.18
N HIS A 539 -98.96 -28.60 41.06
CA HIS A 539 -97.75 -29.09 41.72
C HIS A 539 -96.77 -29.72 40.72
N LEU A 540 -97.27 -30.55 39.80
CA LEU A 540 -96.45 -31.14 38.74
C LEU A 540 -95.95 -30.08 37.74
N SER A 541 -96.76 -29.05 37.44
CA SER A 541 -96.34 -27.92 36.60
C SER A 541 -95.26 -27.06 37.27
N GLN A 542 -95.33 -26.86 38.59
CA GLN A 542 -94.29 -26.18 39.36
C GLN A 542 -92.99 -26.99 39.43
N GLN A 543 -93.07 -28.32 39.56
CA GLN A 543 -91.88 -29.19 39.51
C GLN A 543 -91.22 -29.16 38.12
N LEU A 544 -92.00 -29.16 37.04
CA LEU A 544 -91.51 -29.03 35.67
C LEU A 544 -90.85 -27.66 35.41
N GLU A 545 -91.41 -26.58 35.94
CA GLU A 545 -90.85 -25.23 35.81
C GLU A 545 -89.55 -25.06 36.62
N GLN A 546 -89.46 -25.67 37.81
CA GLN A 546 -88.21 -25.72 38.59
C GLN A 546 -87.11 -26.50 37.88
N LEU A 547 -87.45 -27.64 37.27
CA LEU A 547 -86.52 -28.42 36.43
C LEU A 547 -86.05 -27.63 35.21
N LYS A 548 -86.94 -26.85 34.59
CA LYS A 548 -86.62 -25.99 33.44
C LYS A 548 -85.72 -24.81 33.84
N GLN A 549 -85.93 -24.20 35.01
CA GLN A 549 -85.02 -23.17 35.52
C GLN A 549 -83.65 -23.73 35.89
N LYS A 550 -83.60 -24.95 36.46
CA LYS A 550 -82.33 -25.64 36.76
C LYS A 550 -81.54 -25.92 35.48
N HIS A 551 -82.17 -26.47 34.44
CA HIS A 551 -81.53 -26.68 33.13
C HIS A 551 -81.10 -25.36 32.47
N LYS A 552 -81.82 -24.25 32.69
CA LYS A 552 -81.43 -22.93 32.18
C LYS A 552 -80.18 -22.39 32.88
N LEU A 553 -80.03 -22.64 34.19
CA LEU A 553 -78.83 -22.31 34.96
C LEU A 553 -77.64 -23.19 34.56
N GLU A 554 -77.84 -24.50 34.39
CA GLU A 554 -76.79 -25.42 33.92
C GLU A 554 -76.33 -25.08 32.50
N LEU A 555 -77.24 -24.64 31.60
CA LEU A 555 -76.87 -24.10 30.29
C LEU A 555 -76.10 -22.78 30.41
N ALA A 556 -76.48 -21.88 31.33
CA ALA A 556 -75.77 -20.63 31.54
C ALA A 556 -74.34 -20.84 32.12
N GLU A 557 -74.16 -21.84 32.97
CA GLU A 557 -72.83 -22.28 33.47
C GLU A 557 -72.00 -22.96 32.37
N ALA A 558 -72.64 -23.74 31.50
CA ALA A 558 -71.97 -24.33 30.33
C ALA A 558 -71.55 -23.26 29.30
N TYR A 559 -72.30 -22.17 29.15
CA TYR A 559 -71.93 -21.05 28.27
C TYR A 559 -70.86 -20.13 28.91
N SER A 560 -70.85 -19.93 30.22
CA SER A 560 -69.80 -19.13 30.88
C SER A 560 -68.44 -19.84 30.97
N GLY A 561 -68.42 -21.18 30.96
CA GLY A 561 -67.20 -21.98 30.92
C GLY A 561 -66.45 -21.96 29.56
N VAL A 562 -67.11 -21.52 28.49
CA VAL A 562 -66.52 -21.48 27.12
C VAL A 562 -65.92 -20.10 26.79
N GLU A 563 -66.28 -19.03 27.49
CA GLU A 563 -65.80 -17.66 27.22
C GLU A 563 -64.54 -17.24 28.01
N MET A 564 -64.02 -18.07 28.95
CA MET A 564 -62.80 -17.77 29.71
C MET A 564 -61.49 -18.22 29.03
N GLY A 565 -61.56 -18.75 27.80
CA GLY A 565 -60.42 -19.25 27.03
C GLY A 565 -59.95 -18.40 25.85
N GLN A 566 -60.60 -17.26 25.55
CA GLN A 566 -60.20 -16.39 24.44
C GLN A 566 -60.03 -14.94 24.92
N GLY A 567 -58.79 -14.60 25.28
CA GLY A 567 -58.38 -13.21 25.45
C GLY A 567 -58.46 -12.46 24.12
N THR A 568 -59.43 -11.55 24.01
CA THR A 568 -59.44 -10.52 22.96
C THR A 568 -59.62 -9.14 23.59
N LEU A 569 -58.60 -8.30 23.42
CA LEU A 569 -58.64 -6.86 23.69
C LEU A 569 -59.31 -6.15 22.50
N PRO A 570 -59.94 -4.97 22.73
CA PRO A 570 -60.87 -4.36 21.79
C PRO A 570 -60.16 -3.44 20.77
N GLN A 571 -60.68 -3.39 19.54
CA GLN A 571 -60.45 -2.27 18.63
C GLN A 571 -61.78 -1.64 18.17
N PRO A 572 -61.83 -0.31 17.96
CA PRO A 572 -63.04 0.40 17.60
C PRO A 572 -63.29 0.43 16.08
N LEU A 573 -64.55 0.20 15.74
CA LEU A 573 -65.36 0.79 14.65
C LEU A 573 -64.63 1.49 13.49
N VAL A 574 -64.90 1.06 12.24
CA VAL A 574 -65.79 1.77 11.27
C VAL A 574 -65.87 1.03 9.92
N ALA A 575 -67.12 0.82 9.49
CA ALA A 575 -67.68 0.69 8.12
C ALA A 575 -67.29 -0.47 7.15
N ALA A 576 -68.30 -1.32 6.91
CA ALA A 576 -68.56 -2.11 5.70
C ALA A 576 -68.93 -1.20 4.48
N PRO A 577 -69.23 -1.69 3.24
CA PRO A 577 -69.35 -3.08 2.73
C PRO A 577 -68.52 -3.32 1.42
N VAL A 578 -68.33 -4.53 0.89
CA VAL A 578 -69.26 -5.29 0.02
C VAL A 578 -68.66 -6.69 -0.27
N GLN A 579 -69.46 -7.69 0.06
CA GLN A 579 -69.71 -9.00 -0.57
C GLN A 579 -68.61 -9.78 -1.33
N GLN A 580 -68.49 -11.02 -0.85
CA GLN A 580 -68.49 -12.30 -1.58
C GLN A 580 -67.16 -12.97 -1.96
N SER A 581 -66.97 -14.12 -1.29
CA SER A 581 -66.33 -15.35 -1.77
C SER A 581 -64.80 -15.40 -1.85
N ARG A 582 -64.16 -15.83 -0.76
CA ARG A 582 -63.28 -17.01 -0.72
C ARG A 582 -62.68 -17.16 0.69
N ASP A 583 -63.19 -18.14 1.43
CA ASP A 583 -62.43 -18.80 2.50
C ASP A 583 -61.17 -19.41 1.88
N MET A 584 -60.00 -19.15 2.49
CA MET A 584 -58.66 -19.77 2.30
C MET A 584 -57.47 -18.78 2.22
N SER A 585 -57.48 -17.57 2.81
CA SER A 585 -56.26 -16.72 2.80
C SER A 585 -56.15 -15.61 3.87
N GLN A 586 -56.75 -15.72 5.06
CA GLN A 586 -56.58 -14.67 6.10
C GLN A 586 -55.36 -14.88 7.00
N GLN A 587 -54.88 -16.12 7.19
CA GLN A 587 -53.65 -16.38 7.95
C GLN A 587 -52.39 -15.97 7.19
N ASP A 588 -52.32 -16.25 5.88
CA ASP A 588 -51.14 -15.90 5.06
C ASP A 588 -50.97 -14.38 4.93
N LEU A 589 -52.06 -13.62 4.73
CA LEU A 589 -51.97 -12.15 4.70
C LEU A 589 -51.58 -11.56 6.06
N SER A 590 -51.98 -12.19 7.18
CA SER A 590 -51.60 -11.71 8.51
C SER A 590 -50.11 -11.93 8.80
N ILE A 591 -49.55 -13.05 8.33
CA ILE A 591 -48.13 -13.35 8.45
C ILE A 591 -47.32 -12.42 7.55
N GLU A 592 -47.75 -12.21 6.30
CA GLU A 592 -47.10 -11.30 5.37
C GLU A 592 -47.14 -9.84 5.86
N LEU A 593 -48.23 -9.41 6.50
CA LEU A 593 -48.32 -8.08 7.11
C LEU A 593 -47.37 -7.93 8.31
N GLN A 594 -47.24 -8.97 9.14
CA GLN A 594 -46.34 -8.97 10.30
C GLN A 594 -44.87 -9.00 9.87
N ASP A 595 -44.53 -9.71 8.81
CA ASP A 595 -43.19 -9.72 8.21
C ASP A 595 -42.85 -8.36 7.57
N LEU A 596 -43.82 -7.72 6.91
CA LEU A 596 -43.66 -6.37 6.38
C LEU A 596 -43.50 -5.32 7.49
N GLU A 597 -44.21 -5.45 8.60
CA GLU A 597 -44.04 -4.60 9.78
C GLU A 597 -42.65 -4.77 10.39
N LEU A 598 -42.17 -6.01 10.52
CA LEU A 598 -40.83 -6.31 11.02
C LEU A 598 -39.74 -5.74 10.10
N HIS A 599 -39.91 -5.88 8.79
CA HIS A 599 -38.98 -5.30 7.80
C HIS A 599 -38.96 -3.77 7.85
N ASN A 600 -40.11 -3.14 8.08
CA ASN A 600 -40.22 -1.68 8.21
C ASN A 600 -39.54 -1.17 9.49
N ILE A 601 -39.67 -1.91 10.60
CA ILE A 601 -38.94 -1.63 11.85
C ILE A 601 -37.42 -1.73 11.62
N ASP A 602 -36.95 -2.75 10.91
CA ASP A 602 -35.53 -2.90 10.57
C ASP A 602 -35.02 -1.78 9.65
N LEU A 603 -35.79 -1.40 8.64
CA LEU A 603 -35.48 -0.25 7.78
C LEU A 603 -35.41 1.06 8.59
N GLN A 604 -36.32 1.25 9.54
CA GLN A 604 -36.34 2.42 10.40
C GLN A 604 -35.13 2.43 11.35
N ALA A 605 -34.71 1.27 11.84
CA ALA A 605 -33.48 1.12 12.64
C ALA A 605 -32.22 1.41 11.80
N GLN A 606 -32.15 0.91 10.56
CA GLN A 606 -31.05 1.20 9.63
C GLN A 606 -30.96 2.70 9.31
N LEU A 607 -32.08 3.36 9.03
CA LEU A 607 -32.13 4.80 8.81
C LEU A 607 -31.70 5.61 10.05
N SER A 608 -32.10 5.15 11.24
CA SER A 608 -31.64 5.76 12.51
C SER A 608 -30.13 5.62 12.68
N HIS A 609 -29.58 4.45 12.37
CA HIS A 609 -28.15 4.18 12.42
C HIS A 609 -27.35 5.04 11.43
N LEU A 610 -27.75 5.06 10.15
CA LEU A 610 -27.16 5.88 9.09
C LEU A 610 -27.23 7.37 9.41
N ASN A 611 -28.35 7.86 9.97
CA ASN A 611 -28.44 9.25 10.44
C ASN A 611 -27.50 9.53 11.61
N GLY A 612 -27.28 8.56 12.51
CA GLY A 612 -26.29 8.62 13.57
C GLY A 612 -24.87 8.75 13.03
N GLU A 613 -24.49 7.90 12.07
CA GLU A 613 -23.19 7.97 11.38
C GLU A 613 -23.00 9.29 10.64
N LEU A 614 -24.00 9.75 9.89
CA LEU A 614 -23.97 11.04 9.19
C LEU A 614 -23.76 12.20 10.17
N SER A 615 -24.40 12.16 11.34
CA SER A 615 -24.20 13.14 12.41
C SER A 615 -22.77 13.11 12.95
N GLN A 616 -22.21 11.92 13.16
CA GLN A 616 -20.81 11.76 13.57
C GLN A 616 -19.83 12.27 12.51
N HIS A 617 -20.07 11.99 11.23
CA HIS A 617 -19.26 12.52 10.14
C HIS A 617 -19.32 14.05 10.07
N LYS A 618 -20.51 14.66 10.24
CA LYS A 618 -20.65 16.13 10.34
C LYS A 618 -19.91 16.71 11.55
N ILE A 619 -19.85 16.00 12.68
CA ILE A 619 -19.06 16.43 13.84
C ILE A 619 -17.57 16.39 13.51
N LYS A 620 -17.08 15.28 12.94
CA LYS A 620 -15.68 15.12 12.51
C LYS A 620 -15.28 16.17 11.46
N GLU A 621 -16.15 16.46 10.51
CA GLU A 621 -15.96 17.52 9.51
C GLU A 621 -15.78 18.90 10.17
N ARG A 622 -16.64 19.26 11.14
CA ARG A 622 -16.49 20.52 11.89
C ARG A 622 -15.20 20.57 12.71
N GLU A 623 -14.75 19.45 13.26
CA GLU A 623 -13.48 19.36 13.98
C GLU A 623 -12.26 19.50 13.06
N LEU A 624 -12.31 18.90 11.87
CA LEU A 624 -11.29 19.04 10.84
C LEU A 624 -11.23 20.47 10.31
N LEU A 625 -12.38 21.11 10.07
CA LEU A 625 -12.47 22.52 9.69
C LEU A 625 -11.85 23.44 10.76
N LYS A 626 -12.14 23.20 12.05
CA LYS A 626 -11.50 23.95 13.15
C LYS A 626 -9.98 23.72 13.23
N LYS A 627 -9.51 22.49 12.94
CA LYS A 627 -8.07 22.20 12.87
C LYS A 627 -7.42 22.89 11.68
N LEU A 628 -8.07 22.89 10.52
CA LEU A 628 -7.66 23.63 9.32
C LEU A 628 -7.58 25.12 9.61
N GLU A 629 -8.61 25.71 10.21
CA GLU A 629 -8.62 27.13 10.59
C GLU A 629 -7.51 27.45 11.60
N LYS A 630 -7.25 26.57 12.57
CA LYS A 630 -6.14 26.72 13.52
C LYS A 630 -4.77 26.62 12.84
N MET A 631 -4.61 25.70 11.89
CA MET A 631 -3.38 25.58 11.09
C MET A 631 -3.19 26.76 10.14
N GLU A 632 -4.28 27.29 9.57
CA GLU A 632 -4.26 28.46 8.70
C GLU A 632 -3.87 29.72 9.48
N ARG A 633 -4.35 29.86 10.74
CA ARG A 633 -3.91 30.92 11.67
C ARG A 633 -2.46 30.78 12.13
N LEU A 634 -1.92 29.56 12.19
CA LEU A 634 -0.51 29.32 12.51
C LEU A 634 0.40 29.48 11.28
N SER A 635 -0.13 29.23 10.07
CA SER A 635 0.50 29.43 8.76
C SER A 635 0.61 30.90 8.40
N LYS A 636 -0.43 31.70 8.67
CA LYS A 636 -0.40 33.16 8.62
C LYS A 636 0.18 33.72 9.93
N GLY A 637 1.47 33.50 10.16
CA GLY A 637 2.19 34.43 11.02
C GLY A 637 2.21 35.77 10.30
N ILE A 638 1.50 36.79 10.81
CA ILE A 638 1.87 38.22 10.82
C ILE A 638 0.72 39.08 11.38
N THR A 639 1.18 40.13 12.05
CA THR A 639 0.59 41.27 12.74
C THR A 639 -0.74 41.83 12.23
N ASP A 640 -1.52 42.34 13.19
CA ASP A 640 -2.59 43.33 13.00
C ASP A 640 -2.11 44.49 12.12
N ASP A 641 -2.75 44.71 10.97
CA ASP A 641 -2.96 46.03 10.39
C ASP A 641 -4.06 45.95 9.31
N ASP A 642 -4.95 46.94 9.35
CA ASP A 642 -6.17 47.12 8.56
C ASP A 642 -5.92 47.24 7.04
N ASP A 643 -6.52 46.36 6.21
CA ASP A 643 -7.17 46.72 4.93
C ASP A 643 -7.82 45.50 4.20
N PRO A 644 -8.83 45.70 3.32
CA PRO A 644 -9.83 44.68 2.94
C PRO A 644 -9.42 43.76 1.77
N PRO A 645 -10.04 42.58 1.62
CA PRO A 645 -9.48 41.47 0.85
C PRO A 645 -9.88 41.50 -0.63
N LEU A 646 -8.89 41.35 -1.52
CA LEU A 646 -9.09 40.81 -2.86
C LEU A 646 -8.25 39.54 -3.00
N ASN A 647 -8.95 38.40 -2.91
CA ASN A 647 -8.43 37.09 -3.28
C ASN A 647 -8.17 37.04 -4.78
N LEU A 648 -6.94 36.72 -5.19
CA LEU A 648 -6.75 35.76 -6.28
C LEU A 648 -5.40 35.05 -6.17
N ASP A 649 -5.53 33.74 -6.02
CA ASP A 649 -4.56 32.67 -5.91
C ASP A 649 -3.45 32.71 -6.98
N SER A 650 -2.19 32.72 -6.57
CA SER A 650 -1.08 32.14 -7.34
C SER A 650 0.22 32.13 -6.54
N SER A 651 0.46 31.00 -5.87
CA SER A 651 1.78 30.62 -5.37
C SER A 651 2.77 30.48 -6.54
N TYR A 652 3.60 31.50 -6.77
CA TYR A 652 4.77 31.39 -7.66
C TYR A 652 6.04 31.13 -6.85
N MET A 653 6.77 30.13 -7.34
CA MET A 653 8.09 29.71 -6.95
C MET A 653 9.05 30.88 -6.76
N ASN A 654 9.83 30.76 -5.68
CA ASN A 654 11.09 31.44 -5.47
C ASN A 654 11.93 31.47 -6.76
N HIS A 655 12.22 32.66 -7.30
CA HIS A 655 13.51 32.97 -7.93
C HIS A 655 13.72 34.48 -7.88
N ASP A 656 14.68 34.86 -7.04
CA ASP A 656 15.10 36.21 -6.66
C ASP A 656 15.95 36.93 -7.74
N GLU A 657 15.66 36.74 -9.04
CA GLU A 657 16.45 37.37 -10.13
C GLU A 657 15.63 37.70 -11.40
N SER A 658 14.37 38.13 -11.28
CA SER A 658 13.60 38.57 -12.45
C SER A 658 12.81 39.85 -12.22
N ALA A 659 13.52 40.93 -11.92
CA ALA A 659 13.07 42.29 -12.21
C ALA A 659 13.27 42.67 -13.69
N LEU A 660 13.11 41.71 -14.62
CA LEU A 660 13.28 41.91 -16.06
C LEU A 660 12.00 42.37 -16.77
N PHE A 661 10.84 42.18 -16.16
CA PHE A 661 9.54 42.66 -16.67
C PHE A 661 8.89 43.54 -15.61
N ARG A 662 9.07 44.86 -15.76
CA ARG A 662 8.51 45.85 -14.83
C ARG A 662 7.03 46.12 -15.06
N GLU A 663 6.46 45.71 -16.19
CA GLU A 663 5.10 46.04 -16.58
C GLU A 663 4.29 44.78 -16.98
N PRO A 664 3.14 44.51 -16.32
CA PRO A 664 2.27 43.37 -16.66
C PRO A 664 1.86 43.30 -18.14
N THR A 665 1.78 44.46 -18.79
CA THR A 665 1.44 44.60 -20.22
C THR A 665 2.55 44.11 -21.15
N GLU A 666 3.82 44.28 -20.80
CA GLU A 666 4.95 43.79 -21.60
C GLU A 666 5.02 42.25 -21.56
N PHE A 667 4.70 41.66 -20.40
CA PHE A 667 4.67 40.21 -20.23
C PHE A 667 3.54 39.55 -21.03
N GLU A 668 2.33 40.14 -20.99
CA GLU A 668 1.19 39.65 -21.77
C GLU A 668 1.42 39.80 -23.28
N TYR A 669 2.05 40.91 -23.70
CA TYR A 669 2.46 41.12 -25.08
C TYR A 669 3.51 40.11 -25.54
N LEU A 670 4.53 39.84 -24.72
CA LEU A 670 5.57 38.85 -25.02
C LEU A 670 4.98 37.45 -25.15
N LYS A 671 4.04 37.06 -24.28
CA LYS A 671 3.34 35.76 -24.34
C LYS A 671 2.61 35.59 -25.67
N ASN A 672 1.91 36.62 -26.14
CA ASN A 672 1.20 36.59 -27.42
C ASN A 672 2.17 36.48 -28.60
N ILE A 673 3.27 37.23 -28.60
CA ILE A 673 4.29 37.15 -29.64
C ILE A 673 4.98 35.79 -29.66
N LEU A 674 5.30 35.21 -28.49
CA LEU A 674 5.93 33.90 -28.40
C LEU A 674 5.02 32.81 -28.97
N TYR A 675 3.72 32.90 -28.69
CA TYR A 675 2.73 31.99 -29.26
C TYR A 675 2.70 32.08 -30.78
N GLU A 676 2.63 33.30 -31.36
CA GLU A 676 2.67 33.46 -32.82
C GLU A 676 3.99 32.98 -33.45
N TYR A 677 5.11 33.17 -32.74
CA TYR A 677 6.42 32.68 -33.15
C TYR A 677 6.46 31.14 -33.20
N MET A 678 5.94 30.47 -32.18
CA MET A 678 5.83 29.00 -32.13
C MET A 678 4.88 28.44 -33.19
N MET A 679 3.85 29.21 -33.58
CA MET A 679 2.96 28.88 -34.70
C MET A 679 3.59 29.14 -36.08
N GLY A 680 4.86 29.55 -36.14
CA GLY A 680 5.64 29.71 -37.37
C GLY A 680 5.30 30.96 -38.19
N LYS A 681 4.51 31.90 -37.64
CA LYS A 681 4.15 33.14 -38.32
C LYS A 681 5.28 34.16 -38.19
N GLU A 682 5.64 34.82 -39.28
CA GLU A 682 6.59 35.94 -39.32
C GLU A 682 7.87 35.78 -38.46
N THR A 683 8.42 34.56 -38.40
CA THR A 683 9.44 34.17 -37.41
C THR A 683 10.64 35.11 -37.32
N LYS A 684 11.13 35.66 -38.44
CA LYS A 684 12.22 36.65 -38.45
C LYS A 684 11.85 37.98 -37.79
N THR A 685 10.63 38.46 -38.02
CA THR A 685 10.14 39.72 -37.44
C THR A 685 9.86 39.52 -35.95
N LEU A 686 9.14 38.44 -35.59
CA LEU A 686 8.84 38.14 -34.20
C LEU A 686 10.10 37.86 -33.37
N THR A 687 11.13 37.22 -33.94
CA THR A 687 12.44 37.06 -33.26
C THR A 687 13.07 38.40 -32.90
N LYS A 688 12.99 39.41 -33.78
CA LYS A 688 13.51 40.75 -33.48
C LYS A 688 12.72 41.41 -32.35
N VAL A 689 11.39 41.28 -32.40
CA VAL A 689 10.51 41.85 -31.37
C VAL A 689 10.77 41.18 -30.01
N ILE A 690 10.87 39.84 -29.96
CA ILE A 690 11.23 39.09 -28.75
C ILE A 690 12.60 39.53 -28.22
N ALA A 691 13.63 39.60 -29.09
CA ALA A 691 14.96 40.05 -28.68
C ALA A 691 14.96 41.48 -28.12
N THR A 692 14.07 42.35 -28.61
CA THR A 692 13.92 43.73 -28.13
C THR A 692 13.19 43.78 -26.79
N VAL A 693 12.10 43.04 -26.64
CA VAL A 693 11.29 42.99 -25.41
C VAL A 693 12.07 42.34 -24.26
N VAL A 694 12.89 41.31 -24.56
CA VAL A 694 13.76 40.62 -23.58
C VAL A 694 15.12 41.33 -23.42
N ARG A 695 15.37 42.42 -24.17
CA ARG A 695 16.58 43.27 -24.10
C ARG A 695 17.89 42.50 -24.32
N PHE A 696 17.95 41.65 -25.33
CA PHE A 696 19.18 40.98 -25.73
C PHE A 696 20.23 41.97 -26.21
N SER A 697 21.52 41.67 -25.95
CA SER A 697 22.62 42.42 -26.54
C SER A 697 22.60 42.30 -28.06
N GLU A 698 23.26 43.21 -28.78
CA GLU A 698 23.32 43.16 -30.25
C GLU A 698 23.94 41.84 -30.76
N GLU A 699 24.91 41.29 -30.02
CA GLU A 699 25.55 40.01 -30.32
C GLU A 699 24.59 38.82 -30.11
N GLN A 700 23.85 38.80 -29.00
CA GLN A 700 22.83 37.78 -28.72
C GLN A 700 21.70 37.84 -29.75
N THR A 701 21.25 39.05 -30.11
CA THR A 701 20.20 39.28 -31.12
C THR A 701 20.64 38.74 -32.48
N LYS A 702 21.90 38.99 -32.88
CA LYS A 702 22.46 38.47 -34.15
C LYS A 702 22.54 36.95 -34.18
N ASN A 703 22.93 36.32 -33.07
CA ASN A 703 23.03 34.86 -32.94
C ASN A 703 21.67 34.16 -32.96
N VAL A 704 20.63 34.78 -32.40
CA VAL A 704 19.27 34.21 -32.43
C VAL A 704 18.63 34.40 -33.81
N LEU A 705 18.88 35.54 -34.47
CA LEU A 705 18.40 35.79 -35.83
C LEU A 705 19.03 34.88 -36.89
N SER A 706 20.31 34.52 -36.76
CA SER A 706 20.94 33.55 -37.66
C SER A 706 20.30 32.16 -37.52
N LYS A 707 20.11 31.67 -36.29
CA LYS A 707 19.42 30.40 -36.03
C LYS A 707 17.96 30.38 -36.51
N ALA A 708 17.23 31.47 -36.32
CA ALA A 708 15.85 31.59 -36.80
C ALA A 708 15.75 31.68 -38.34
N ALA A 709 16.81 32.11 -39.03
CA ALA A 709 16.88 32.11 -40.49
C ALA A 709 17.20 30.72 -41.07
N GLU A 710 17.97 29.90 -40.35
CA GLU A 710 18.33 28.53 -40.74
C GLU A 710 17.14 27.56 -40.60
N SER A 711 16.26 27.75 -39.63
CA SER A 711 15.05 26.91 -39.44
C SER A 711 13.96 27.07 -40.54
N LYS A 712 14.16 27.92 -41.55
CA LYS A 712 13.25 28.04 -42.71
C LYS A 712 13.75 27.32 -43.98
N LEU A 713 14.91 26.65 -43.91
CA LEU A 713 15.53 25.92 -45.04
C LEU A 713 15.39 24.39 -44.93
N VAL A 714 14.56 23.91 -44.01
CA VAL A 714 14.07 22.52 -43.90
C VAL A 714 12.55 22.58 -43.97
#